data_AF-A0A7R9YA22-F1
#
_entry.id   AF-A0A7R9YA22-F1
#
_cell.length_a   1.000
_cell.length_b   1.000
_cell.length_c   1.000
_cell.angle_alpha   90.00
_cell.angle_beta   90.00
_cell.angle_gamma   90.00
#
_symmetry.space_group_name_H-M   'P 1'
#
loop_
_entity.id
_entity.type
_entity.pdbx_description
1 polymer ?
#
loop_
_entity_poly.entity_id
_entity_poly.type
_entity_poly.pdbx_seq_one_letter_code
_entity_poly.pdbx_strand_id
1 'polypeptide(L)'
;KGREGSVSRAMETLSFSKLSVRVNAQLQRGQTLHISGSSPTLGRFVVNEAPALVTTPEEYPVWRTLHPLVVPRGVALTYKYCIFEGGSFKRWEKLSAPGAPGAAPVSARTIFVDEPLKEVQDSLNRLGDVILPPSPSNLQQQLARAVEEEAVVDPSQLSKQVGIPDHLTLVCFHLPIELDKDASGKWTARWAESLISKTQDTISDQINTRWMGTVSYQGHDGGELPLADQEEIRELLRPMNCCPVFIGQHLRRQHYKGFCKQVIWPAFHNVDSLDSNSAVWRRPPVGAEETSAALAGPAQEPALPDIATVSSRTPSPRPRLDSEDLGESFYDSYLRVNEIFVENLVKVLKETQGEGLEEDQYAEGIVWVHDYHLMLLPKMLHDVEISMFKERRSRVVFFLHIPFPTSQIFRTLSCGEALLQGMVSADVVGFHAFDHARHFLNACKRILGLNYKSRKGGLMGVEYQGRVVMVVMSHVGIEPTTLDAALEDAKCIQTREELLRAHPDRILISGYDPCERLQGVALKLLAFEKLMDDYPIWSDKVVLVQRCIRNGSRPGDEEHTSHEIRELVDRINGKHRDVVDYAEVTTKMFVAERMGMYQASDIFLALAVREGLNLCPLEYIYARQDPLTAGVVVASEFSACTSMLSGILRVNPFHLEHTVQVLDKALAMTDREKFARRARDLPFIKSRPSALWTRQVLEDMAAVLREEQEKDEVTDMEPESMTSGVHNTGGAGSGYAPLNFANVISSYTATRSRVILLDYGGTLLKKEELGKYLKRDMTACKSRTPSQTIFSALDVLSRDSRNLIMIVSSLQREMLEKIFAAYPEIGLGASNGHSFSWPERLKVSSSDEFSEFKIAYGEQRQWEVFDYGVDWDAVQAVALPIMERYTWHTNGSNLSLRSAGIEWSYYSTDPEWGTFQAKKMAVELEIALSSYDVKVHHNRGMIEVVPRRLNKGLVASLALSKAKGMKLFDGDVSGRSPEFVLVVGDDASDEHMFRSLYNFMGTAEEPDAELDGQEPMSNVYTVSVGMRPSNATRYVNSVDDMEVLLEALAREAAAN
;
A
#
# COMPACT_ATOMS: atom_id res chain seq x y z
N LYS A 1 0.69 30.70 44.07
CA LYS A 1 1.18 32.10 43.99
C LYS A 1 2.68 32.08 43.71
N GLY A 2 3.10 32.49 42.50
CA GLY A 2 4.48 32.89 42.23
C GLY A 2 5.19 32.17 41.07
N ARG A 3 5.06 32.75 39.87
CA ARG A 3 5.95 32.65 38.68
C ARG A 3 6.00 31.34 37.89
N GLU A 4 5.21 31.28 36.83
CA GLU A 4 5.69 30.87 35.51
C GLU A 4 5.23 31.91 34.48
N GLY A 5 6.19 32.70 34.01
CA GLY A 5 6.01 33.63 32.91
C GLY A 5 6.70 33.09 31.67
N SER A 6 6.03 33.32 30.54
CA SER A 6 6.51 33.30 29.15
C SER A 6 7.04 31.98 28.58
N VAL A 7 6.24 31.35 27.71
CA VAL A 7 6.69 30.99 26.35
C VAL A 7 5.50 31.06 25.39
N SER A 8 5.24 32.25 24.86
CA SER A 8 4.54 32.44 23.58
C SER A 8 5.45 33.32 22.74
N ARG A 9 6.07 32.73 21.71
CA ARG A 9 6.66 33.45 20.60
C ARG A 9 6.82 32.52 19.39
N ALA A 10 6.10 32.88 18.33
CA ALA A 10 6.34 32.66 16.90
C ALA A 10 6.79 31.26 16.40
N MET A 11 5.89 30.57 15.69
CA MET A 11 6.26 29.59 14.66
C MET A 11 6.75 30.33 13.40
N GLU A 12 8.02 30.72 13.41
CA GLU A 12 8.76 31.07 12.21
C GLU A 12 8.95 29.82 11.33
N THR A 13 9.00 29.98 10.01
CA THR A 13 9.50 28.97 9.08
C THR A 13 10.83 28.43 9.61
N LEU A 14 10.83 27.18 10.10
CA LEU A 14 12.03 26.53 10.62
C LEU A 14 13.04 26.38 9.49
N SER A 15 13.95 27.33 9.39
CA SER A 15 15.19 27.18 8.64
C SER A 15 16.11 26.26 9.46
N PHE A 16 16.91 25.42 8.81
CA PHE A 16 17.82 24.49 9.49
C PHE A 16 19.26 24.80 9.11
N SER A 17 20.18 24.56 10.04
CA SER A 17 21.63 24.73 9.87
C SER A 17 22.36 23.42 10.12
N LYS A 18 23.51 23.22 9.48
CA LYS A 18 24.40 22.08 9.74
C LYS A 18 25.34 22.43 10.89
N LEU A 19 25.37 21.59 11.92
CA LEU A 19 26.19 21.70 13.11
C LEU A 19 27.24 20.58 13.13
N SER A 20 28.49 20.95 12.88
CA SER A 20 29.63 20.05 13.10
C SER A 20 30.17 20.28 14.51
N VAL A 21 30.32 19.22 15.29
CA VAL A 21 30.84 19.32 16.66
C VAL A 21 32.26 18.81 16.67
N ARG A 22 33.16 19.56 17.33
CA ARG A 22 34.53 19.16 17.61
C ARG A 22 34.84 19.46 19.08
N VAL A 23 35.27 18.45 19.84
CA VAL A 23 35.50 18.54 21.28
C VAL A 23 36.79 17.83 21.66
N ASN A 24 37.56 18.43 22.58
CA ASN A 24 38.75 17.80 23.12
C ASN A 24 38.38 17.09 24.43
N ALA A 25 38.52 15.76 24.47
CA ALA A 25 38.16 14.92 25.61
C ALA A 25 39.11 13.71 25.71
N GLN A 26 39.82 13.58 26.84
CA GLN A 26 40.63 12.40 27.13
C GLN A 26 39.76 11.33 27.78
N LEU A 27 39.48 10.24 27.05
CA LEU A 27 38.67 9.12 27.52
C LEU A 27 39.53 7.89 27.82
N GLN A 28 39.05 6.99 28.68
CA GLN A 28 39.74 5.73 28.95
C GLN A 28 39.62 4.79 27.75
N ARG A 29 40.58 3.87 27.59
CA ARG A 29 40.58 2.89 26.49
C ARG A 29 39.30 2.06 26.51
N GLY A 30 38.57 2.02 25.39
CA GLY A 30 37.27 1.33 25.26
C GLY A 30 36.04 2.21 25.53
N GLN A 31 36.23 3.49 25.89
CA GLN A 31 35.14 4.46 25.98
C GLN A 31 34.92 5.22 24.67
N THR A 32 33.67 5.51 24.34
CA THR A 32 33.27 6.36 23.21
C THR A 32 32.51 7.58 23.69
N LEU A 33 32.62 8.69 22.94
CA LEU A 33 31.97 9.95 23.25
C LEU A 33 30.78 10.17 22.33
N HIS A 34 29.65 10.59 22.88
CA HIS A 34 28.43 10.89 22.16
C HIS A 34 27.93 12.28 22.57
N ILE A 35 27.16 12.94 21.72
CA ILE A 35 26.51 14.23 22.03
C ILE A 35 25.00 14.05 22.08
N SER A 36 24.34 14.57 23.10
CA SER A 36 22.87 14.58 23.18
C SER A 36 22.32 15.93 23.64
N GLY A 37 21.19 16.36 23.10
CA GLY A 37 20.69 17.72 23.29
C GLY A 37 19.23 17.90 22.91
N SER A 38 18.70 19.12 23.06
CA SER A 38 17.27 19.45 22.91
C SER A 38 16.71 19.32 21.50
N SER A 39 17.55 19.14 20.48
CA SER A 39 17.13 18.88 19.10
C SER A 39 16.85 17.38 18.88
N PRO A 40 15.86 17.01 18.04
CA PRO A 40 15.67 15.62 17.58
C PRO A 40 16.95 14.97 17.03
N THR A 41 17.76 15.72 16.28
CA THR A 41 19.03 15.27 15.72
C THR A 41 20.18 15.16 16.72
N LEU A 42 19.96 15.69 17.93
CA LEU A 42 20.82 15.47 19.08
C LEU A 42 20.18 14.45 20.04
N GLY A 43 19.16 13.69 19.61
CA GLY A 43 18.56 12.64 20.42
C GLY A 43 17.76 13.10 21.65
N ARG A 44 17.36 14.38 21.77
CA ARG A 44 16.47 14.90 22.84
C ARG A 44 16.86 14.54 24.28
N PHE A 45 18.16 14.47 24.60
CA PHE A 45 18.68 13.95 25.88
C PHE A 45 18.40 12.47 26.16
N VAL A 46 17.89 11.72 25.19
CA VAL A 46 17.77 10.26 25.20
C VAL A 46 19.12 9.68 24.77
N VAL A 47 19.75 8.91 25.66
CA VAL A 47 21.16 8.54 25.49
C VAL A 47 21.37 7.59 24.31
N ASN A 48 20.46 6.65 24.08
CA ASN A 48 20.56 5.69 22.98
C ASN A 48 20.32 6.32 21.59
N GLU A 49 19.80 7.54 21.55
CA GLU A 49 19.59 8.31 20.33
C GLU A 49 20.70 9.36 20.12
N ALA A 50 21.70 9.40 21.02
CA ALA A 50 22.79 10.38 20.99
C ALA A 50 23.81 10.04 19.88
N PRO A 51 24.02 10.93 18.90
CA PRO A 51 25.04 10.71 17.88
C PRO A 51 26.43 10.46 18.45
N ALA A 52 27.10 9.42 17.95
CA ALA A 52 28.48 9.11 18.29
C ALA A 52 29.44 10.14 17.68
N LEU A 53 30.44 10.52 18.45
CA LEU A 53 31.60 11.27 17.97
C LEU A 53 32.73 10.29 17.70
N VAL A 54 33.51 10.60 16.67
CA VAL A 54 34.64 9.81 16.20
C VAL A 54 35.95 10.54 16.46
N THR A 55 37.02 9.79 16.71
CA THR A 55 38.40 10.27 16.80
C THR A 55 39.28 9.24 16.11
N THR A 56 40.39 9.67 15.49
CA THR A 56 41.45 8.76 15.03
C THR A 56 42.61 8.76 16.03
N PRO A 57 43.54 7.78 15.98
CA PRO A 57 44.74 7.79 16.82
C PRO A 57 45.60 9.05 16.67
N GLU A 58 45.61 9.65 15.48
CA GLU A 58 46.37 10.87 15.15
C GLU A 58 45.64 12.14 15.62
N GLU A 59 44.31 12.12 15.70
CA GLU A 59 43.48 13.24 16.15
C GLU A 59 43.22 13.23 17.67
N TYR A 60 43.42 12.10 18.36
CA TYR A 60 43.17 11.96 19.79
C TYR A 60 44.00 12.97 20.62
N PRO A 61 43.41 13.69 21.60
CA PRO A 61 42.08 13.51 22.21
C PRO A 61 40.94 14.32 21.59
N VAL A 62 40.99 14.63 20.30
CA VAL A 62 39.96 15.43 19.63
C VAL A 62 38.91 14.55 18.96
N TRP A 63 37.67 14.68 19.43
CA TRP A 63 36.49 13.98 18.93
C TRP A 63 35.66 14.91 18.07
N ARG A 64 35.05 14.37 17.01
CA ARG A 64 34.19 15.14 16.10
C ARG A 64 33.00 14.35 15.61
N THR A 65 31.97 15.04 15.15
CA THR A 65 30.88 14.38 14.41
C THR A 65 31.43 13.82 13.09
N LEU A 66 31.09 12.57 12.77
CA LEU A 66 31.46 11.96 11.49
C LEU A 66 30.80 12.71 10.32
N HIS A 67 29.55 13.16 10.51
CA HIS A 67 28.79 14.01 9.59
C HIS A 67 28.14 15.19 10.33
N PRO A 68 27.98 16.37 9.69
CA PRO A 68 27.31 17.51 10.31
C PRO A 68 25.86 17.18 10.71
N LEU A 69 25.46 17.56 11.91
CA LEU A 69 24.12 17.34 12.46
C LEU A 69 23.16 18.44 11.98
N VAL A 70 21.97 18.09 11.52
CA VAL A 70 20.99 19.10 11.03
C VAL A 70 20.19 19.63 12.22
N VAL A 71 20.25 20.92 12.50
CA VAL A 71 19.58 21.53 13.66
C VAL A 71 18.76 22.76 13.26
N PRO A 72 17.69 23.13 13.99
CA PRO A 72 16.93 24.34 13.68
C PRO A 72 17.80 25.61 13.82
N ARG A 73 17.71 26.51 12.84
CA ARG A 73 18.29 27.86 12.82
C ARG A 73 17.35 28.81 13.58
N GLY A 74 17.90 29.82 14.26
CA GLY A 74 17.10 30.70 15.12
C GLY A 74 16.77 30.14 16.50
N VAL A 75 17.17 28.89 16.80
CA VAL A 75 16.77 28.19 18.03
C VAL A 75 17.97 27.94 18.93
N ALA A 76 17.82 28.25 20.21
CA ALA A 76 18.80 27.92 21.24
C ALA A 76 18.80 26.41 21.50
N LEU A 77 19.93 25.74 21.22
CA LEU A 77 20.07 24.31 21.45
C LEU A 77 20.87 24.05 22.71
N THR A 78 20.28 23.30 23.64
CA THR A 78 20.99 22.82 24.83
C THR A 78 21.54 21.42 24.57
N TYR A 79 22.79 21.16 24.94
CA TYR A 79 23.40 19.83 24.75
C TYR A 79 24.34 19.45 25.90
N LYS A 80 24.61 18.15 25.98
CA LYS A 80 25.54 17.47 26.91
C LYS A 80 26.23 16.35 26.16
N TYR A 81 27.40 15.96 26.61
CA TYR A 81 28.04 14.77 26.09
C TYR A 81 27.76 13.57 27.01
N CYS A 82 27.70 12.39 26.43
CA CYS A 82 27.51 11.12 27.11
C CYS A 82 28.68 10.19 26.76
N ILE A 83 29.17 9.47 27.77
CA ILE A 83 30.26 8.51 27.63
C ILE A 83 29.67 7.11 27.67
N PHE A 84 30.04 6.31 26.67
CA PHE A 84 29.69 4.91 26.55
C PHE A 84 30.92 4.03 26.76
N GLU A 85 30.73 2.80 27.22
CA GLU A 85 31.78 1.79 27.38
C GLU A 85 31.21 0.43 26.99
N GLY A 86 31.85 -0.26 26.03
CA GLY A 86 31.34 -1.55 25.53
C GLY A 86 29.91 -1.46 24.93
N GLY A 87 29.56 -0.34 24.31
CA GLY A 87 28.23 -0.12 23.73
C GLY A 87 27.13 0.27 24.72
N SER A 88 27.41 0.31 26.04
CA SER A 88 26.44 0.71 27.07
C SER A 88 26.70 2.10 27.62
N PHE A 89 25.63 2.86 27.88
CA PHE A 89 25.73 4.20 28.49
C PHE A 89 26.34 4.10 29.89
N LYS A 90 27.40 4.87 30.14
CA LYS A 90 28.08 4.86 31.45
C LYS A 90 27.74 6.09 32.27
N ARG A 91 27.89 7.29 31.70
CA ARG A 91 27.62 8.56 32.41
C ARG A 91 27.51 9.74 31.45
N TRP A 92 26.80 10.77 31.90
CA TRP A 92 26.94 12.11 31.33
C TRP A 92 28.30 12.70 31.68
N GLU A 93 28.83 13.49 30.77
CA GLU A 93 30.19 14.01 30.83
C GLU A 93 30.39 15.06 31.93
N LYS A 94 31.55 15.03 32.60
CA LYS A 94 32.08 16.12 33.44
C LYS A 94 33.50 16.43 32.96
N LEU A 95 33.65 17.21 31.88
CA LEU A 95 34.99 17.63 31.42
C LEU A 95 35.51 18.79 32.24
N SER A 96 36.72 18.62 32.77
CA SER A 96 37.56 19.71 33.25
C SER A 96 38.23 20.37 32.04
N ALA A 97 38.19 21.71 31.95
CA ALA A 97 39.00 22.44 30.97
C ALA A 97 40.50 22.23 31.25
N PRO A 98 41.38 22.25 30.24
CA PRO A 98 42.81 22.16 30.47
C PRO A 98 43.31 23.46 31.13
N GLY A 99 43.76 23.38 32.39
CA GLY A 99 44.69 24.37 32.95
C GLY A 99 44.32 25.21 34.18
N ALA A 100 43.36 24.85 35.06
CA ALA A 100 43.23 25.54 36.36
C ALA A 100 42.66 24.66 37.49
N PRO A 101 43.23 24.69 38.71
CA PRO A 101 42.64 24.03 39.88
C PRO A 101 41.46 24.86 40.41
N GLY A 102 40.26 24.27 40.45
CA GLY A 102 39.07 24.87 41.07
C GLY A 102 37.90 25.26 40.14
N ALA A 103 37.84 24.79 38.89
CA ALA A 103 36.70 25.05 38.02
C ALA A 103 35.48 24.15 38.33
N ALA A 104 34.31 24.77 38.53
CA ALA A 104 33.03 24.13 38.81
C ALA A 104 32.50 23.29 37.62
N PRO A 105 31.63 22.28 37.85
CA PRO A 105 31.06 21.47 36.78
C PRO A 105 30.18 22.32 35.85
N VAL A 106 30.44 22.25 34.54
CA VAL A 106 29.67 22.97 33.52
C VAL A 106 28.35 22.24 33.25
N SER A 107 27.23 22.89 33.55
CA SER A 107 25.87 22.46 33.18
C SER A 107 25.65 22.55 31.66
N ALA A 108 24.54 21.99 31.17
CA ALA A 108 24.14 21.96 29.75
C ALA A 108 24.61 23.20 28.95
N ARG A 109 25.30 22.97 27.83
CA ARG A 109 25.83 24.05 26.99
C ARG A 109 24.76 24.49 26.00
N THR A 110 24.60 25.81 25.81
CA THR A 110 23.63 26.38 24.87
C THR A 110 24.35 27.03 23.70
N ILE A 111 23.92 26.74 22.47
CA ILE A 111 24.41 27.37 21.24
C ILE A 111 23.23 28.02 20.50
N PHE A 112 23.42 29.28 20.09
CA PHE A 112 22.48 30.07 19.27
C PHE A 112 22.95 30.05 17.81
N VAL A 113 22.02 29.91 16.88
CA VAL A 113 22.30 29.59 15.48
C VAL A 113 21.67 30.66 14.57
N ASP A 114 22.20 31.89 14.61
CA ASP A 114 21.49 33.05 14.03
C ASP A 114 22.12 33.64 12.73
N GLU A 115 23.44 33.53 12.48
CA GLU A 115 24.06 33.91 11.17
C GLU A 115 25.30 33.05 10.83
N PRO A 116 25.71 32.94 9.54
CA PRO A 116 26.92 32.21 9.19
C PRO A 116 28.14 33.05 9.58
N LEU A 117 28.84 32.65 10.65
CA LEU A 117 30.31 32.61 10.75
C LEU A 117 30.78 32.37 12.20
N LYS A 118 31.30 31.16 12.45
CA LYS A 118 32.62 30.97 13.06
C LYS A 118 33.10 29.59 12.66
N GLU A 119 34.02 29.57 11.71
CA GLU A 119 34.60 28.38 11.13
C GLU A 119 35.08 27.39 12.19
N VAL A 120 34.74 26.12 11.98
CA VAL A 120 35.77 25.08 11.93
C VAL A 120 35.72 24.52 10.49
N GLN A 121 36.22 25.35 9.56
CA GLN A 121 36.42 25.30 8.07
C GLN A 121 36.66 23.89 7.43
N ASP A 122 36.40 23.57 6.14
CA ASP A 122 35.76 24.19 4.95
C ASP A 122 35.65 23.05 3.88
N SER A 123 34.53 22.77 3.19
CA SER A 123 34.28 23.20 1.80
C SER A 123 33.06 22.46 1.18
N LEU A 124 32.47 23.12 0.17
CA LEU A 124 31.56 22.67 -0.89
C LEU A 124 30.04 22.73 -0.66
N ASN A 125 29.52 23.78 -1.29
CA ASN A 125 28.12 24.08 -1.57
C ASN A 125 27.44 23.03 -2.45
N ARG A 126 26.18 22.74 -2.10
CA ARG A 126 24.95 22.80 -2.92
C ARG A 126 23.96 21.77 -2.39
N LEU A 127 22.74 22.24 -2.07
CA LEU A 127 21.45 21.52 -1.97
C LEU A 127 20.61 22.19 -0.86
N GLY A 128 19.65 23.02 -1.29
CA GLY A 128 18.71 23.72 -0.43
C GLY A 128 17.44 22.90 -0.16
N ASP A 129 16.88 23.15 1.02
CA ASP A 129 15.50 22.98 1.48
C ASP A 129 14.78 21.62 1.27
N VAL A 130 14.92 20.75 2.27
CA VAL A 130 14.17 19.50 2.43
C VAL A 130 12.97 19.73 3.35
N ILE A 131 11.75 19.48 2.87
CA ILE A 131 10.55 19.28 3.72
C ILE A 131 10.30 17.78 3.81
N LEU A 132 10.38 17.23 5.04
CA LEU A 132 10.15 15.83 5.36
C LEU A 132 8.64 15.50 5.42
N PRO A 133 8.21 14.29 5.02
CA PRO A 133 6.89 13.78 5.36
C PRO A 133 6.77 13.54 6.88
N PRO A 134 5.54 13.53 7.45
CA PRO A 134 5.34 13.26 8.87
C PRO A 134 5.86 11.86 9.22
N SER A 135 6.56 11.78 10.36
CA SER A 135 7.02 10.51 10.94
C SER A 135 5.84 9.59 11.22
N PRO A 136 6.01 8.25 11.14
CA PRO A 136 5.11 7.33 11.83
C PRO A 136 4.89 7.79 13.27
N SER A 137 3.66 7.62 13.76
CA SER A 137 3.28 8.09 15.10
C SER A 137 4.20 7.46 16.16
N ASN A 138 4.40 8.16 17.27
CA ASN A 138 5.19 7.67 18.41
C ASN A 138 4.70 6.28 18.87
N LEU A 139 3.40 6.00 18.68
CA LEU A 139 2.80 4.71 18.99
C LEU A 139 3.03 3.63 17.92
N GLN A 140 3.21 3.95 16.62
CA GLN A 140 3.61 2.96 15.62
C GLN A 140 5.03 2.43 15.90
N GLN A 141 5.90 3.28 16.42
CA GLN A 141 7.21 2.87 16.94
C GLN A 141 7.08 2.13 18.27
N GLN A 142 6.16 2.53 19.15
CA GLN A 142 5.88 1.77 20.39
C GLN A 142 5.13 0.46 20.15
N LEU A 143 4.37 0.30 19.07
CA LEU A 143 3.70 -0.94 18.66
C LEU A 143 4.69 -1.85 17.94
N ALA A 144 5.57 -1.32 17.09
CA ALA A 144 6.71 -2.09 16.60
C ALA A 144 7.58 -2.59 17.77
N ARG A 145 7.81 -1.74 18.78
CA ARG A 145 8.47 -2.13 20.03
C ARG A 145 7.65 -3.04 20.93
N ALA A 146 6.33 -2.87 21.02
CA ALA A 146 5.46 -3.74 21.81
C ALA A 146 5.30 -5.10 21.14
N VAL A 147 5.38 -5.18 19.81
CA VAL A 147 5.51 -6.42 19.04
C VAL A 147 6.90 -7.03 19.23
N GLU A 148 7.98 -6.24 19.30
CA GLU A 148 9.32 -6.72 19.70
C GLU A 148 9.37 -7.16 21.19
N GLU A 149 8.61 -6.53 22.09
CA GLU A 149 8.53 -6.87 23.52
C GLU A 149 7.54 -8.03 23.78
N GLU A 150 6.49 -8.21 22.97
CA GLU A 150 5.62 -9.40 22.92
C GLU A 150 6.24 -10.57 22.13
N ALA A 151 7.29 -10.34 21.34
CA ALA A 151 8.03 -11.40 20.65
C ALA A 151 8.96 -12.21 21.58
N VAL A 152 9.07 -11.84 22.85
CA VAL A 152 9.74 -12.66 23.88
C VAL A 152 8.70 -13.51 24.63
N VAL A 153 7.87 -14.23 23.89
CA VAL A 153 6.95 -15.22 24.45
C VAL A 153 7.47 -16.61 24.10
N ASP A 154 7.48 -17.51 25.09
CA ASP A 154 7.77 -18.92 24.91
C ASP A 154 6.92 -19.47 23.73
N PRO A 155 7.56 -19.85 22.60
CA PRO A 155 6.87 -20.23 21.38
C PRO A 155 5.89 -21.41 21.56
N SER A 156 5.99 -22.16 22.66
CA SER A 156 5.07 -23.24 23.01
C SER A 156 3.65 -22.80 23.44
N GLN A 157 3.31 -21.50 23.40
CA GLN A 157 2.01 -20.97 23.87
C GLN A 157 1.09 -20.36 22.80
N LEU A 158 1.49 -20.23 21.53
CA LEU A 158 0.66 -19.57 20.49
C LEU A 158 -0.70 -20.26 20.31
N SER A 159 -0.70 -21.59 20.26
CA SER A 159 -1.92 -22.40 20.13
C SER A 159 -2.93 -22.11 21.25
N LYS A 160 -2.44 -22.00 22.49
CA LYS A 160 -3.24 -21.63 23.68
C LYS A 160 -3.73 -20.19 23.64
N GLN A 161 -2.92 -19.26 23.13
CA GLN A 161 -3.31 -17.84 23.00
C GLN A 161 -4.38 -17.64 21.94
N VAL A 162 -4.24 -18.29 20.78
CA VAL A 162 -5.16 -18.14 19.64
C VAL A 162 -6.41 -19.02 19.80
N GLY A 163 -6.31 -20.09 20.59
CA GLY A 163 -7.37 -21.08 20.80
C GLY A 163 -7.46 -22.06 19.62
N ILE A 164 -6.32 -22.50 19.10
CA ILE A 164 -6.21 -23.44 17.97
C ILE A 164 -5.45 -24.70 18.39
N PRO A 165 -5.58 -25.81 17.64
CA PRO A 165 -4.85 -27.02 17.98
C PRO A 165 -3.31 -26.86 17.90
N ASP A 166 -2.58 -27.65 18.70
CA ASP A 166 -1.12 -27.54 18.87
C ASP A 166 -0.29 -28.05 17.66
N HIS A 167 -0.92 -28.75 16.72
CA HIS A 167 -0.26 -29.39 15.59
C HIS A 167 -0.64 -28.75 14.25
N LEU A 168 0.38 -28.38 13.46
CA LEU A 168 0.24 -27.85 12.11
C LEU A 168 0.97 -28.73 11.10
N THR A 169 0.27 -29.18 10.06
CA THR A 169 0.86 -29.91 8.94
C THR A 169 0.79 -29.06 7.68
N LEU A 170 1.94 -28.58 7.20
CA LEU A 170 2.10 -27.86 5.95
C LEU A 170 2.24 -28.85 4.79
N VAL A 171 1.31 -28.82 3.85
CA VAL A 171 1.25 -29.72 2.70
C VAL A 171 1.48 -28.94 1.42
N CYS A 172 2.59 -29.23 0.74
CA CYS A 172 3.03 -28.52 -0.46
C CYS A 172 3.51 -29.51 -1.51
N PHE A 173 3.36 -29.20 -2.80
CA PHE A 173 3.82 -30.13 -3.84
C PHE A 173 5.33 -30.28 -3.85
N HIS A 174 6.08 -29.19 -3.70
CA HIS A 174 7.53 -29.20 -3.53
C HIS A 174 7.86 -28.95 -2.06
N LEU A 175 8.45 -29.95 -1.41
CA LEU A 175 8.97 -29.79 -0.06
C LEU A 175 10.04 -28.69 -0.06
N PRO A 176 10.08 -27.79 0.93
CA PRO A 176 11.05 -26.69 1.00
C PRO A 176 12.45 -27.16 1.41
N ILE A 177 12.95 -28.21 0.75
CA ILE A 177 14.22 -28.86 1.03
C ILE A 177 15.01 -29.00 -0.27
N GLU A 178 16.28 -28.63 -0.20
CA GLU A 178 17.26 -28.92 -1.23
C GLU A 178 18.04 -30.17 -0.81
N LEU A 179 17.99 -31.18 -1.66
CA LEU A 179 18.77 -32.40 -1.50
C LEU A 179 19.98 -32.38 -2.42
N ASP A 180 21.12 -32.83 -1.90
CA ASP A 180 22.35 -33.03 -2.66
C ASP A 180 23.00 -34.36 -2.30
N LYS A 181 23.68 -34.98 -3.25
CA LYS A 181 24.40 -36.25 -3.05
C LYS A 181 25.89 -35.96 -3.17
N ASP A 182 26.60 -36.10 -2.04
CA ASP A 182 28.02 -35.77 -2.00
C ASP A 182 28.86 -36.74 -2.87
N ALA A 183 30.15 -36.40 -3.05
CA ALA A 183 31.06 -37.23 -3.84
C ALA A 183 31.28 -38.65 -3.27
N SER A 184 30.87 -38.91 -2.02
CA SER A 184 30.90 -40.24 -1.38
C SER A 184 29.62 -41.04 -1.61
N GLY A 185 28.60 -40.45 -2.24
CA GLY A 185 27.31 -41.07 -2.50
C GLY A 185 26.31 -40.94 -1.36
N LYS A 186 26.58 -40.10 -0.34
CA LYS A 186 25.69 -39.89 0.81
C LYS A 186 24.78 -38.69 0.59
N TRP A 187 23.52 -38.82 1.01
CA TRP A 187 22.56 -37.72 0.91
C TRP A 187 22.78 -36.66 1.99
N THR A 188 22.62 -35.39 1.59
CA THR A 188 22.60 -34.22 2.45
C THR A 188 21.34 -33.39 2.16
N ALA A 189 20.83 -32.71 3.17
CA ALA A 189 19.61 -31.92 3.09
C ALA A 189 19.82 -30.56 3.75
N ARG A 190 19.26 -29.52 3.12
CA ARG A 190 19.16 -28.18 3.69
C ARG A 190 17.82 -27.55 3.38
N TRP A 191 17.36 -26.61 4.20
CA TRP A 191 16.16 -25.84 3.89
C TRP A 191 16.38 -25.01 2.62
N ALA A 192 15.39 -25.03 1.73
CA ALA A 192 15.37 -24.21 0.52
C ALA A 192 14.99 -22.76 0.86
N GLU A 193 15.25 -21.82 -0.04
CA GLU A 193 14.68 -20.47 0.04
C GLU A 193 13.20 -20.46 -0.41
N SER A 194 12.31 -20.88 0.49
CA SER A 194 10.87 -20.97 0.27
C SER A 194 10.11 -20.21 1.35
N LEU A 195 8.91 -19.74 0.98
CA LEU A 195 7.96 -19.08 1.89
C LEU A 195 7.70 -19.89 3.16
N ILE A 196 7.57 -21.20 3.01
CA ILE A 196 7.18 -22.10 4.09
C ILE A 196 8.38 -22.83 4.71
N SER A 197 9.61 -22.44 4.40
CA SER A 197 10.81 -23.05 5.00
C SER A 197 10.89 -22.75 6.50
N LYS A 198 11.53 -23.64 7.26
CA LYS A 198 11.91 -23.34 8.64
C LYS A 198 13.09 -22.36 8.66
N THR A 199 12.84 -21.12 9.06
CA THR A 199 13.85 -20.14 9.44
C THR A 199 13.60 -19.66 10.87
N GLN A 200 14.55 -18.93 11.46
CA GLN A 200 14.38 -18.30 12.77
C GLN A 200 13.14 -17.40 12.75
N ASP A 201 12.37 -17.42 13.84
CA ASP A 201 11.18 -16.61 14.08
C ASP A 201 9.99 -16.91 13.14
N THR A 202 10.00 -18.06 12.43
CA THR A 202 8.84 -18.48 11.61
C THR A 202 7.74 -19.14 12.44
N ILE A 203 6.57 -19.38 11.82
CA ILE A 203 5.49 -20.12 12.47
C ILE A 203 5.96 -21.47 13.05
N SER A 204 6.95 -22.09 12.42
CA SER A 204 7.40 -23.41 12.85
C SER A 204 8.19 -23.45 14.15
N ASP A 205 8.62 -22.29 14.62
CA ASP A 205 9.13 -22.13 15.98
C ASP A 205 7.96 -21.95 16.98
N GLN A 206 6.81 -21.43 16.53
CA GLN A 206 5.64 -21.04 17.35
C GLN A 206 4.54 -22.12 17.46
N ILE A 207 4.54 -23.15 16.62
CA ILE A 207 3.61 -24.27 16.67
C ILE A 207 4.31 -25.55 16.23
N ASN A 208 3.89 -26.70 16.76
CA ASN A 208 4.48 -27.99 16.40
C ASN A 208 4.18 -28.30 14.92
N THR A 209 5.14 -27.95 14.07
CA THR A 209 4.97 -27.93 12.62
C THR A 209 5.66 -29.13 11.96
N ARG A 210 4.96 -29.72 11.00
CA ARG A 210 5.43 -30.79 10.12
C ARG A 210 5.22 -30.40 8.66
N TRP A 211 6.12 -30.81 7.79
CA TRP A 211 6.04 -30.55 6.36
C TRP A 211 5.85 -31.82 5.59
N MET A 212 5.05 -31.76 4.54
CA MET A 212 4.80 -32.87 3.64
C MET A 212 4.84 -32.40 2.19
N GLY A 213 5.56 -33.13 1.33
CA GLY A 213 5.72 -32.77 -0.08
C GLY A 213 6.69 -33.64 -0.85
N THR A 214 6.76 -33.43 -2.17
CA THR A 214 7.74 -34.13 -3.02
C THR A 214 9.13 -33.53 -2.88
N VAL A 215 10.15 -34.37 -2.98
CA VAL A 215 11.55 -33.94 -2.94
C VAL A 215 12.11 -33.69 -4.35
N SER A 216 13.13 -32.83 -4.43
CA SER A 216 13.92 -32.55 -5.63
C SER A 216 15.40 -32.44 -5.27
N TYR A 217 16.28 -32.91 -6.17
CA TYR A 217 17.74 -32.81 -6.04
C TYR A 217 18.39 -32.45 -7.38
N GLN A 218 19.59 -31.87 -7.34
CA GLN A 218 20.28 -31.39 -8.55
C GLN A 218 20.69 -32.56 -9.47
N GLY A 219 20.53 -32.36 -10.78
CA GLY A 219 21.02 -33.30 -11.80
C GLY A 219 20.10 -34.48 -12.14
N HIS A 220 18.85 -34.49 -11.67
CA HIS A 220 17.92 -35.57 -11.96
C HIS A 220 16.61 -35.09 -12.59
N ASP A 221 16.45 -35.40 -13.88
CA ASP A 221 15.19 -35.26 -14.63
C ASP A 221 14.15 -36.34 -14.29
N GLY A 222 14.26 -36.92 -13.08
CA GLY A 222 13.16 -37.60 -12.43
C GLY A 222 13.11 -39.10 -12.55
N GLY A 223 14.20 -39.84 -12.79
CA GLY A 223 14.19 -41.30 -12.62
C GLY A 223 13.56 -41.75 -11.28
N GLU A 224 13.13 -43.01 -11.19
CA GLU A 224 12.68 -43.51 -9.90
C GLU A 224 13.85 -43.60 -8.92
N LEU A 225 13.74 -42.89 -7.80
CA LEU A 225 14.69 -43.06 -6.70
C LEU A 225 14.64 -44.51 -6.23
N PRO A 226 15.77 -45.23 -6.20
CA PRO A 226 15.84 -46.57 -5.62
C PRO A 226 15.23 -46.56 -4.21
N LEU A 227 14.57 -47.65 -3.83
CA LEU A 227 13.94 -47.75 -2.49
C LEU A 227 14.94 -47.48 -1.36
N ALA A 228 16.20 -47.90 -1.52
CA ALA A 228 17.27 -47.61 -0.57
C ALA A 228 17.54 -46.09 -0.42
N ASP A 229 17.56 -45.34 -1.53
CA ASP A 229 17.70 -43.88 -1.49
C ASP A 229 16.46 -43.21 -0.85
N GLN A 230 15.26 -43.75 -1.11
CA GLN A 230 14.02 -43.23 -0.50
C GLN A 230 14.04 -43.41 1.03
N GLU A 231 14.50 -44.55 1.52
CA GLU A 231 14.66 -44.81 2.96
C GLU A 231 15.71 -43.92 3.59
N GLU A 232 16.88 -43.76 2.94
CA GLU A 232 17.94 -42.85 3.42
C GLU A 232 17.44 -41.40 3.50
N ILE A 233 16.71 -40.92 2.48
CA ILE A 233 16.11 -39.58 2.48
C ILE A 233 15.07 -39.44 3.60
N ARG A 234 14.22 -40.45 3.85
CA ARG A 234 13.25 -40.41 4.97
C ARG A 234 13.94 -40.26 6.32
N GLU A 235 15.01 -41.03 6.56
CA GLU A 235 15.78 -40.95 7.80
C GLU A 235 16.50 -39.60 7.93
N LEU A 236 17.04 -39.07 6.83
CA LEU A 236 17.69 -37.77 6.77
C LEU A 236 16.72 -36.62 7.08
N LEU A 237 15.47 -36.71 6.62
CA LEU A 237 14.45 -35.67 6.77
C LEU A 237 13.60 -35.79 8.05
N ARG A 238 13.61 -36.93 8.73
CA ARG A 238 12.93 -37.14 10.02
C ARG A 238 13.29 -36.07 11.08
N PRO A 239 14.57 -35.73 11.35
CA PRO A 239 14.91 -34.68 12.33
C PRO A 239 14.47 -33.27 11.90
N MET A 240 14.14 -33.07 10.62
CA MET A 240 13.61 -31.81 10.08
C MET A 240 12.08 -31.75 10.11
N ASN A 241 11.40 -32.72 10.74
CA ASN A 241 9.93 -32.89 10.72
C ASN A 241 9.35 -32.88 9.30
N CYS A 242 10.07 -33.49 8.35
CA CYS A 242 9.71 -33.52 6.95
C CYS A 242 9.28 -34.92 6.51
N CYS A 243 8.13 -35.02 5.85
CA CYS A 243 7.52 -36.25 5.33
C CYS A 243 7.59 -36.24 3.80
N PRO A 244 8.62 -36.85 3.19
CA PRO A 244 8.77 -36.87 1.74
C PRO A 244 7.72 -37.78 1.08
N VAL A 245 7.10 -37.28 0.00
CA VAL A 245 6.17 -38.01 -0.86
C VAL A 245 6.90 -38.39 -2.15
N PHE A 246 7.04 -39.69 -2.39
CA PHE A 246 7.68 -40.21 -3.60
C PHE A 246 6.61 -40.55 -4.65
N ILE A 247 6.81 -40.05 -5.87
CA ILE A 247 5.90 -40.22 -7.01
C ILE A 247 6.74 -40.66 -8.19
N GLY A 248 6.28 -41.69 -8.92
CA GLY A 248 6.96 -42.19 -10.11
C GLY A 248 7.12 -41.10 -11.18
N GLN A 249 8.22 -41.17 -11.94
CA GLN A 249 8.62 -40.16 -12.92
C GLN A 249 7.50 -39.75 -13.87
N HIS A 250 6.88 -40.76 -14.48
CA HIS A 250 5.86 -40.56 -15.49
C HIS A 250 4.67 -39.79 -14.90
N LEU A 251 4.13 -40.29 -13.78
CA LEU A 251 2.99 -39.68 -13.10
C LEU A 251 3.30 -38.26 -12.63
N ARG A 252 4.50 -38.04 -12.04
CA ARG A 252 4.95 -36.70 -11.64
C ARG A 252 5.03 -35.74 -12.83
N ARG A 253 5.56 -36.20 -13.97
CA ARG A 253 5.66 -35.40 -15.20
C ARG A 253 4.29 -35.05 -15.76
N GLN A 254 3.36 -36.01 -15.83
CA GLN A 254 2.00 -35.77 -16.30
C GLN A 254 1.21 -34.82 -15.37
N HIS A 255 1.37 -34.97 -14.06
CA HIS A 255 0.80 -34.06 -13.08
C HIS A 255 1.40 -32.65 -13.18
N TYR A 256 2.73 -32.52 -12.99
CA TYR A 256 3.38 -31.21 -12.84
C TYR A 256 3.60 -30.52 -14.18
N LYS A 257 4.34 -31.16 -15.10
CA LYS A 257 4.65 -30.56 -16.41
C LYS A 257 3.46 -30.63 -17.36
N GLY A 258 2.60 -31.65 -17.25
CA GLY A 258 1.37 -31.78 -18.03
C GLY A 258 0.27 -30.86 -17.48
N PHE A 259 -0.48 -31.32 -16.49
CA PHE A 259 -1.68 -30.60 -16.03
C PHE A 259 -1.39 -29.25 -15.36
N CYS A 260 -0.52 -29.23 -14.36
CA CYS A 260 -0.25 -28.04 -13.57
C CYS A 260 0.34 -26.90 -14.43
N LYS A 261 1.38 -27.17 -15.22
CA LYS A 261 2.10 -26.14 -16.00
C LYS A 261 1.53 -25.86 -17.40
N GLN A 262 0.75 -26.78 -18.01
CA GLN A 262 0.16 -26.56 -19.34
C GLN A 262 -1.35 -26.25 -19.31
N VAL A 263 -2.06 -26.59 -18.23
CA VAL A 263 -3.51 -26.36 -18.14
C VAL A 263 -3.83 -25.31 -17.08
N ILE A 264 -3.47 -25.55 -15.82
CA ILE A 264 -3.81 -24.62 -14.73
C ILE A 264 -3.03 -23.31 -14.84
N TRP A 265 -1.70 -23.39 -14.99
CA TRP A 265 -0.83 -22.22 -15.01
C TRP A 265 -1.23 -21.19 -16.07
N PRO A 266 -1.41 -21.54 -17.36
CA PRO A 266 -1.85 -20.56 -18.36
C PRO A 266 -3.23 -19.97 -18.06
N ALA A 267 -4.22 -20.81 -17.70
CA ALA A 267 -5.58 -20.37 -17.42
C ALA A 267 -5.64 -19.38 -16.25
N PHE A 268 -4.88 -19.64 -15.19
CA PHE A 268 -4.84 -18.79 -14.00
C PHE A 268 -4.08 -17.47 -14.24
N HIS A 269 -3.24 -17.43 -15.28
CA HIS A 269 -2.56 -16.23 -15.75
C HIS A 269 -3.27 -15.55 -16.95
N ASN A 270 -4.58 -15.81 -17.13
CA ASN A 270 -5.44 -15.26 -18.18
C ASN A 270 -5.02 -15.59 -19.62
N VAL A 271 -4.32 -16.70 -19.83
CA VAL A 271 -4.03 -17.25 -21.16
C VAL A 271 -5.03 -18.35 -21.48
N ASP A 272 -5.76 -18.23 -22.60
CA ASP A 272 -6.72 -19.24 -23.01
C ASP A 272 -6.03 -20.48 -23.61
N SER A 273 -6.65 -21.64 -23.39
CA SER A 273 -6.39 -22.92 -24.03
C SER A 273 -6.35 -22.87 -25.57
N LEU A 274 -7.04 -21.92 -26.21
CA LEU A 274 -7.01 -21.72 -27.67
C LEU A 274 -5.69 -21.10 -28.14
N ASP A 275 -5.14 -20.13 -27.42
CA ASP A 275 -3.76 -19.63 -27.62
C ASP A 275 -2.73 -20.69 -27.25
N SER A 276 -3.07 -21.54 -26.26
CA SER A 276 -2.28 -22.70 -25.86
C SER A 276 -2.19 -23.78 -26.96
N ASN A 277 -3.20 -23.87 -27.83
CA ASN A 277 -3.27 -24.87 -28.89
C ASN A 277 -2.82 -24.35 -30.26
N SER A 278 -2.88 -23.04 -30.51
CA SER A 278 -2.49 -22.43 -31.79
C SER A 278 -1.02 -21.99 -31.83
N ALA A 279 -0.40 -21.71 -30.67
CA ALA A 279 0.98 -21.22 -30.60
C ALA A 279 1.88 -22.19 -29.81
N VAL A 280 2.59 -23.10 -30.48
CA VAL A 280 3.88 -23.65 -29.98
C VAL A 280 3.86 -24.61 -28.75
N TRP A 281 2.87 -24.60 -27.86
CA TRP A 281 2.92 -25.37 -26.58
C TRP A 281 2.84 -26.90 -26.70
N ARG A 282 2.61 -27.43 -27.91
CA ARG A 282 2.45 -28.87 -28.17
C ARG A 282 3.58 -29.56 -28.93
N ARG A 283 4.68 -28.88 -29.29
CA ARG A 283 5.82 -29.56 -29.95
C ARG A 283 6.88 -29.97 -28.92
N PRO A 284 6.97 -31.25 -28.52
CA PRO A 284 8.23 -31.77 -28.01
C PRO A 284 9.26 -31.76 -29.16
N PRO A 285 10.57 -31.66 -28.88
CA PRO A 285 11.59 -31.70 -29.92
C PRO A 285 11.56 -33.08 -30.58
N VAL A 286 11.37 -33.08 -31.90
CA VAL A 286 11.54 -34.29 -32.73
C VAL A 286 12.99 -34.32 -33.19
N GLY A 287 13.73 -35.31 -32.70
CA GLY A 287 14.85 -35.94 -33.40
C GLY A 287 16.24 -35.36 -33.16
N ALA A 288 17.05 -36.13 -32.43
CA ALA A 288 18.46 -36.27 -32.77
C ALA A 288 18.58 -36.84 -34.21
N GLU A 289 19.53 -36.29 -34.98
CA GLU A 289 20.09 -36.79 -36.26
C GLU A 289 19.10 -36.89 -37.46
N GLU A 290 19.38 -36.54 -38.72
CA GLU A 290 20.59 -36.27 -39.49
C GLU A 290 20.20 -35.60 -40.85
N THR A 291 21.05 -34.69 -41.35
CA THR A 291 21.36 -34.37 -42.77
C THR A 291 20.32 -33.88 -43.82
N SER A 292 20.74 -32.79 -44.50
CA SER A 292 20.80 -32.61 -45.98
C SER A 292 20.02 -31.43 -46.60
N ALA A 293 20.79 -30.37 -46.90
CA ALA A 293 20.89 -29.61 -48.14
C ALA A 293 19.66 -29.02 -48.88
N ALA A 294 19.68 -27.67 -48.95
CA ALA A 294 19.55 -26.80 -50.13
C ALA A 294 18.25 -26.79 -50.97
N LEU A 295 17.61 -25.62 -51.08
CA LEU A 295 17.64 -24.76 -52.28
C LEU A 295 16.77 -23.50 -52.11
N ALA A 296 17.26 -22.41 -52.69
CA ALA A 296 16.70 -21.05 -52.69
C ALA A 296 15.58 -20.84 -53.73
N GLY A 297 14.71 -19.86 -53.49
CA GLY A 297 13.83 -19.25 -54.50
C GLY A 297 12.88 -18.19 -53.89
N PRO A 298 12.67 -17.00 -54.53
CA PRO A 298 12.29 -15.78 -53.82
C PRO A 298 10.78 -15.46 -53.81
N ALA A 299 10.47 -14.47 -52.95
CA ALA A 299 9.21 -13.80 -52.65
C ALA A 299 8.21 -13.57 -53.81
N GLN A 300 6.91 -13.72 -53.48
CA GLN A 300 5.83 -12.89 -54.01
C GLN A 300 4.63 -12.89 -53.02
N GLU A 301 4.22 -11.68 -52.63
CA GLU A 301 3.04 -11.35 -51.82
C GLU A 301 1.84 -10.99 -52.75
N PRO A 302 0.61 -10.75 -52.27
CA PRO A 302 -0.51 -11.69 -52.37
C PRO A 302 -1.68 -11.19 -53.26
N ALA A 303 -2.61 -12.08 -53.61
CA ALA A 303 -3.95 -11.70 -54.10
C ALA A 303 -5.03 -12.66 -53.57
N LEU A 304 -6.01 -12.10 -52.86
CA LEU A 304 -7.28 -12.73 -52.49
C LEU A 304 -8.14 -13.00 -53.75
N PRO A 305 -8.99 -14.04 -53.76
CA PRO A 305 -10.42 -13.73 -53.70
C PRO A 305 -11.31 -14.73 -52.93
N ASP A 306 -12.52 -14.24 -52.69
CA ASP A 306 -13.66 -14.78 -51.95
C ASP A 306 -14.33 -16.06 -52.50
N ILE A 307 -14.82 -16.86 -51.54
CA ILE A 307 -16.15 -17.51 -51.42
C ILE A 307 -16.80 -18.09 -52.69
N ALA A 308 -16.92 -19.43 -52.76
CA ALA A 308 -18.19 -20.19 -52.77
C ALA A 308 -18.05 -21.66 -53.27
N THR A 309 -18.27 -22.60 -52.35
CA THR A 309 -19.08 -23.83 -52.47
C THR A 309 -18.84 -24.93 -53.55
N VAL A 310 -18.82 -26.17 -53.03
CA VAL A 310 -19.33 -27.46 -53.57
C VAL A 310 -18.30 -28.48 -54.12
N SER A 311 -17.98 -29.41 -53.21
CA SER A 311 -18.11 -30.88 -53.34
C SER A 311 -17.10 -31.73 -54.13
N SER A 312 -16.64 -32.73 -53.37
CA SER A 312 -16.27 -34.10 -53.74
C SER A 312 -14.88 -34.32 -54.35
N ARG A 313 -13.97 -34.82 -53.50
CA ARG A 313 -13.18 -36.03 -53.78
C ARG A 313 -12.63 -36.62 -52.47
N THR A 314 -12.84 -37.93 -52.39
CA THR A 314 -12.48 -38.92 -51.37
C THR A 314 -11.15 -38.72 -50.62
N PRO A 315 -11.09 -38.95 -49.29
CA PRO A 315 -9.84 -38.92 -48.55
C PRO A 315 -9.06 -40.23 -48.73
N SER A 316 -7.79 -40.11 -49.11
CA SER A 316 -6.75 -41.13 -48.97
C SER A 316 -6.44 -41.37 -47.47
N PRO A 317 -5.92 -42.55 -47.10
CA PRO A 317 -5.99 -43.05 -45.73
C PRO A 317 -5.12 -42.20 -44.81
N ARG A 318 -5.72 -41.68 -43.73
CA ARG A 318 -4.97 -41.13 -42.60
C ARG A 318 -4.05 -42.22 -42.07
N PRO A 319 -2.78 -41.92 -41.72
CA PRO A 319 -2.00 -42.83 -40.91
C PRO A 319 -2.79 -43.05 -39.61
N ARG A 320 -3.15 -44.30 -39.34
CA ARG A 320 -3.60 -44.72 -38.01
C ARG A 320 -2.40 -44.45 -37.10
N LEU A 321 -2.51 -43.40 -36.30
CA LEU A 321 -1.75 -43.32 -35.06
C LEU A 321 -2.34 -44.40 -34.16
N ASP A 322 -1.51 -45.37 -33.82
CA ASP A 322 -1.87 -46.46 -32.94
C ASP A 322 -2.44 -45.90 -31.63
N SER A 323 -3.65 -46.34 -31.33
CA SER A 323 -4.47 -45.90 -30.20
C SER A 323 -4.04 -46.55 -28.88
N GLU A 324 -2.75 -46.81 -28.67
CA GLU A 324 -2.25 -47.57 -27.52
C GLU A 324 -1.45 -46.74 -26.47
N ASP A 325 -1.25 -45.42 -26.67
CA ASP A 325 -0.52 -44.55 -25.70
C ASP A 325 -1.36 -43.40 -25.08
N LEU A 326 -2.69 -43.40 -25.24
CA LEU A 326 -3.61 -42.33 -24.77
C LEU A 326 -4.48 -42.75 -23.56
N GLY A 327 -3.90 -43.53 -22.63
CA GLY A 327 -4.64 -44.19 -21.55
C GLY A 327 -4.97 -43.38 -20.28
N GLU A 328 -4.36 -42.22 -20.04
CA GLU A 328 -4.71 -41.33 -18.92
C GLU A 328 -4.73 -39.87 -19.39
N SER A 329 -5.83 -39.15 -19.13
CA SER A 329 -5.84 -37.70 -19.31
C SER A 329 -4.88 -37.06 -18.29
N PHE A 330 -4.22 -35.93 -18.61
CA PHE A 330 -3.37 -35.24 -17.62
C PHE A 330 -4.11 -34.94 -16.31
N TYR A 331 -5.44 -34.79 -16.38
CA TYR A 331 -6.30 -34.63 -15.21
C TYR A 331 -6.39 -35.91 -14.35
N ASP A 332 -6.39 -37.10 -14.94
CA ASP A 332 -6.35 -38.37 -14.20
C ASP A 332 -5.05 -38.52 -13.42
N SER A 333 -3.93 -38.16 -14.04
CA SER A 333 -2.65 -38.07 -13.33
C SER A 333 -2.67 -37.01 -12.21
N TYR A 334 -3.39 -35.90 -12.41
CA TYR A 334 -3.57 -34.88 -11.38
C TYR A 334 -4.39 -35.38 -10.18
N LEU A 335 -5.49 -36.10 -10.46
CA LEU A 335 -6.31 -36.80 -9.48
C LEU A 335 -5.46 -37.80 -8.69
N ARG A 336 -4.76 -38.69 -9.39
CA ARG A 336 -3.96 -39.75 -8.75
C ARG A 336 -2.86 -39.20 -7.84
N VAL A 337 -2.21 -38.10 -8.23
CA VAL A 337 -1.23 -37.45 -7.36
C VAL A 337 -1.89 -36.86 -6.10
N ASN A 338 -3.05 -36.18 -6.24
CA ASN A 338 -3.77 -35.68 -5.07
C ASN A 338 -4.20 -36.83 -4.13
N GLU A 339 -4.61 -37.97 -4.67
CA GLU A 339 -4.90 -39.19 -3.89
C GLU A 339 -3.66 -39.70 -3.14
N ILE A 340 -2.51 -39.80 -3.80
CA ILE A 340 -1.24 -40.22 -3.16
C ILE A 340 -0.89 -39.27 -2.00
N PHE A 341 -1.11 -37.96 -2.18
CA PHE A 341 -0.92 -36.99 -1.10
C PHE A 341 -1.90 -37.23 0.06
N VAL A 342 -3.19 -37.51 -0.19
CA VAL A 342 -4.14 -37.85 0.88
C VAL A 342 -3.76 -39.15 1.59
N GLU A 343 -3.39 -40.20 0.85
CA GLU A 343 -2.96 -41.49 1.39
C GLU A 343 -1.77 -41.34 2.36
N ASN A 344 -0.80 -40.49 2.02
CA ASN A 344 0.36 -40.23 2.89
C ASN A 344 0.00 -39.28 4.04
N LEU A 345 -0.87 -38.29 3.81
CA LEU A 345 -1.29 -37.34 4.84
C LEU A 345 -2.05 -38.05 5.97
N VAL A 346 -2.93 -38.99 5.63
CA VAL A 346 -3.65 -39.81 6.63
C VAL A 346 -2.68 -40.62 7.50
N LYS A 347 -1.58 -41.14 6.95
CA LYS A 347 -0.53 -41.83 7.74
C LYS A 347 0.16 -40.86 8.70
N VAL A 348 0.52 -39.68 8.20
CA VAL A 348 1.15 -38.62 8.99
C VAL A 348 0.26 -38.16 10.15
N LEU A 349 -1.03 -37.99 9.89
CA LEU A 349 -2.01 -37.61 10.92
C LEU A 349 -2.14 -38.71 11.99
N LYS A 350 -2.14 -39.99 11.62
CA LYS A 350 -2.14 -41.12 12.57
C LYS A 350 -0.86 -41.19 13.42
N GLU A 351 0.31 -40.99 12.81
CA GLU A 351 1.61 -41.01 13.52
C GLU A 351 1.75 -39.90 14.56
N THR A 352 1.13 -38.74 14.30
CA THR A 352 1.20 -37.56 15.18
C THR A 352 0.45 -37.78 16.50
N GLN A 353 -0.40 -38.81 16.57
CA GLN A 353 -1.29 -39.09 17.70
C GLN A 353 -0.74 -40.12 18.70
N GLY A 354 0.38 -40.79 18.42
CA GLY A 354 1.03 -41.75 19.34
C GLY A 354 0.33 -43.12 19.40
N GLU A 355 1.11 -44.18 19.65
CA GLU A 355 0.57 -45.55 19.81
C GLU A 355 -0.09 -45.71 21.19
N GLY A 356 -1.41 -45.96 21.23
CA GLY A 356 -2.13 -46.35 22.45
C GLY A 356 -3.27 -45.44 22.94
N LEU A 357 -3.65 -44.41 22.18
CA LEU A 357 -4.87 -43.63 22.49
C LEU A 357 -6.13 -44.41 22.07
N GLU A 358 -7.15 -44.43 22.92
CA GLU A 358 -8.48 -45.00 22.62
C GLU A 358 -9.11 -44.29 21.41
N GLU A 359 -10.01 -44.96 20.66
CA GLU A 359 -10.69 -44.41 19.45
C GLU A 359 -11.36 -43.03 19.70
N ASP A 360 -11.60 -42.68 20.96
CA ASP A 360 -12.30 -41.48 21.40
C ASP A 360 -11.37 -40.25 21.62
N GLN A 361 -10.04 -40.46 21.63
CA GLN A 361 -9.00 -39.46 21.97
C GLN A 361 -8.21 -38.91 20.74
N TYR A 362 -8.85 -38.79 19.57
CA TYR A 362 -8.28 -38.08 18.41
C TYR A 362 -8.01 -36.60 18.73
N ALA A 363 -6.75 -36.17 18.74
CA ALA A 363 -6.39 -34.76 18.84
C ALA A 363 -6.64 -34.04 17.49
N GLU A 364 -7.39 -32.93 17.52
CA GLU A 364 -7.61 -32.08 16.35
C GLU A 364 -6.28 -31.47 15.87
N GLY A 365 -6.06 -31.40 14.56
CA GLY A 365 -4.86 -30.79 13.96
C GLY A 365 -5.23 -29.90 12.77
N ILE A 366 -4.34 -28.98 12.41
CA ILE A 366 -4.53 -28.09 11.26
C ILE A 366 -3.72 -28.62 10.08
N VAL A 367 -4.38 -28.81 8.95
CA VAL A 367 -3.76 -29.13 7.66
C VAL A 367 -3.78 -27.87 6.82
N TRP A 368 -2.60 -27.38 6.43
CA TRP A 368 -2.48 -26.23 5.55
C TRP A 368 -1.94 -26.64 4.19
N VAL A 369 -2.81 -26.64 3.19
CA VAL A 369 -2.55 -27.02 1.81
C VAL A 369 -2.13 -25.80 1.00
N HIS A 370 -1.00 -25.92 0.29
CA HIS A 370 -0.44 -24.86 -0.52
C HIS A 370 -0.57 -25.12 -2.02
N ASP A 371 -1.11 -24.11 -2.68
CA ASP A 371 -1.05 -23.84 -4.11
C ASP A 371 -1.83 -24.76 -5.06
N TYR A 372 -1.83 -24.37 -6.33
CA TYR A 372 -2.63 -24.95 -7.41
C TYR A 372 -2.35 -26.43 -7.73
N HIS A 373 -1.25 -26.99 -7.24
CA HIS A 373 -0.90 -28.40 -7.42
C HIS A 373 -1.84 -29.34 -6.67
N LEU A 374 -2.42 -28.88 -5.55
CA LEU A 374 -3.15 -29.71 -4.59
C LEU A 374 -4.58 -29.19 -4.34
N MET A 375 -5.22 -28.61 -5.35
CA MET A 375 -6.55 -27.99 -5.21
C MET A 375 -7.64 -28.99 -4.84
N LEU A 376 -7.48 -30.28 -5.15
CA LEU A 376 -8.46 -31.33 -4.86
C LEU A 376 -8.26 -31.96 -3.48
N LEU A 377 -7.08 -31.80 -2.90
CA LEU A 377 -6.69 -32.40 -1.63
C LEU A 377 -7.69 -32.10 -0.49
N PRO A 378 -8.19 -30.86 -0.28
CA PRO A 378 -9.12 -30.60 0.82
C PRO A 378 -10.40 -31.43 0.74
N LYS A 379 -10.97 -31.60 -0.46
CA LYS A 379 -12.16 -32.44 -0.67
C LYS A 379 -11.83 -33.93 -0.48
N MET A 380 -10.76 -34.40 -1.11
CA MET A 380 -10.38 -35.82 -1.04
C MET A 380 -10.04 -36.25 0.40
N LEU A 381 -9.37 -35.39 1.17
CA LEU A 381 -9.11 -35.62 2.58
C LEU A 381 -10.43 -35.73 3.36
N HIS A 382 -11.35 -34.80 3.15
CA HIS A 382 -12.65 -34.81 3.82
C HIS A 382 -13.45 -36.09 3.53
N ASP A 383 -13.50 -36.53 2.27
CA ASP A 383 -14.21 -37.75 1.86
C ASP A 383 -13.60 -38.99 2.56
N VAL A 384 -12.27 -39.07 2.64
CA VAL A 384 -11.55 -40.18 3.30
C VAL A 384 -11.78 -40.15 4.82
N GLU A 385 -11.68 -38.98 5.46
CA GLU A 385 -11.88 -38.83 6.90
C GLU A 385 -13.30 -39.18 7.35
N ILE A 386 -14.33 -38.78 6.59
CA ILE A 386 -15.71 -39.20 6.88
C ILE A 386 -15.83 -40.73 6.87
N SER A 387 -15.20 -41.39 5.90
CA SER A 387 -15.27 -42.84 5.77
C SER A 387 -14.53 -43.59 6.89
N MET A 388 -13.44 -43.00 7.41
CA MET A 388 -12.57 -43.63 8.41
C MET A 388 -12.95 -43.30 9.85
N PHE A 389 -13.40 -42.07 10.13
CA PHE A 389 -13.51 -41.52 11.48
C PHE A 389 -14.92 -41.08 11.89
N LYS A 390 -15.96 -41.44 11.10
CA LYS A 390 -17.40 -41.31 11.44
C LYS A 390 -17.74 -40.10 12.32
N GLU A 391 -17.43 -38.89 11.82
CA GLU A 391 -17.81 -37.54 12.34
C GLU A 391 -16.66 -36.60 12.77
N ARG A 392 -15.38 -37.01 12.77
CA ARG A 392 -14.24 -36.07 12.98
C ARG A 392 -13.50 -35.73 11.69
N ARG A 393 -13.23 -34.44 11.46
CA ARG A 393 -12.61 -33.87 10.25
C ARG A 393 -11.44 -32.98 10.64
N SER A 394 -10.31 -33.07 9.94
CA SER A 394 -9.21 -32.11 10.11
C SER A 394 -9.64 -30.69 9.73
N ARG A 395 -9.07 -29.69 10.41
CA ARG A 395 -9.25 -28.29 10.01
C ARG A 395 -8.31 -28.00 8.84
N VAL A 396 -8.87 -27.54 7.73
CA VAL A 396 -8.11 -27.37 6.47
C VAL A 396 -8.05 -25.90 6.06
N VAL A 397 -6.83 -25.39 5.90
CA VAL A 397 -6.55 -24.13 5.21
C VAL A 397 -6.03 -24.44 3.82
N PHE A 398 -6.60 -23.83 2.77
CA PHE A 398 -6.06 -23.87 1.42
C PHE A 398 -5.60 -22.47 1.02
N PHE A 399 -4.36 -22.31 0.59
CA PHE A 399 -3.83 -21.00 0.18
C PHE A 399 -3.29 -21.03 -1.25
N LEU A 400 -3.79 -20.15 -2.11
CA LEU A 400 -3.38 -20.04 -3.51
C LEU A 400 -2.31 -18.95 -3.69
N HIS A 401 -1.14 -19.32 -4.24
CA HIS A 401 -0.02 -18.38 -4.43
C HIS A 401 0.02 -17.74 -5.81
N ILE A 402 -0.61 -18.37 -6.80
CA ILE A 402 -0.81 -17.82 -8.15
C ILE A 402 -2.09 -16.96 -8.22
N PRO A 403 -2.29 -16.15 -9.28
CA PRO A 403 -3.52 -15.40 -9.46
C PRO A 403 -4.74 -16.31 -9.59
N PHE A 404 -5.92 -15.83 -9.21
CA PHE A 404 -7.17 -16.48 -9.55
C PHE A 404 -7.82 -15.77 -10.76
N PRO A 405 -8.15 -16.49 -11.85
CA PRO A 405 -8.63 -15.87 -13.08
C PRO A 405 -10.11 -15.48 -12.97
N THR A 406 -10.59 -14.63 -13.88
CA THR A 406 -12.01 -14.29 -13.94
C THR A 406 -12.87 -15.54 -14.20
N SER A 407 -14.13 -15.53 -13.77
CA SER A 407 -15.05 -16.65 -13.99
C SER A 407 -15.29 -16.98 -15.48
N GLN A 408 -14.92 -16.10 -16.41
CA GLN A 408 -15.04 -16.39 -17.85
C GLN A 408 -13.91 -17.30 -18.30
N ILE A 409 -12.67 -16.96 -17.96
CA ILE A 409 -11.49 -17.78 -18.23
C ILE A 409 -11.55 -19.08 -17.43
N PHE A 410 -11.92 -19.02 -16.15
CA PHE A 410 -11.99 -20.22 -15.32
C PHE A 410 -12.93 -21.31 -15.89
N ARG A 411 -14.02 -20.92 -16.57
CA ARG A 411 -14.98 -21.84 -17.19
C ARG A 411 -14.46 -22.55 -18.44
N THR A 412 -13.29 -22.16 -18.97
CA THR A 412 -12.67 -22.90 -20.07
C THR A 412 -12.04 -24.22 -19.58
N LEU A 413 -11.79 -24.35 -18.27
CA LEU A 413 -11.32 -25.58 -17.66
C LEU A 413 -12.47 -26.60 -17.58
N SER A 414 -12.33 -27.73 -18.28
CA SER A 414 -13.31 -28.83 -18.25
C SER A 414 -13.53 -29.41 -16.84
N CYS A 415 -12.50 -29.36 -16.00
CA CYS A 415 -12.49 -29.78 -14.60
C CYS A 415 -12.69 -28.63 -13.61
N GLY A 416 -13.03 -27.42 -14.07
CA GLY A 416 -13.10 -26.23 -13.23
C GLY A 416 -14.05 -26.38 -12.03
N GLU A 417 -15.19 -27.06 -12.22
CA GLU A 417 -16.13 -27.34 -11.13
C GLU A 417 -15.49 -28.19 -10.03
N ALA A 418 -14.80 -29.28 -10.40
CA ALA A 418 -14.12 -30.15 -9.44
C ALA A 418 -13.00 -29.42 -8.70
N LEU A 419 -12.21 -28.58 -9.39
CA LEU A 419 -11.18 -27.77 -8.77
C LEU A 419 -11.76 -26.77 -7.76
N LEU A 420 -12.87 -26.10 -8.10
CA LEU A 420 -13.56 -25.20 -7.16
C LEU A 420 -14.11 -25.95 -5.95
N GLN A 421 -14.79 -27.09 -6.16
CA GLN A 421 -15.27 -27.94 -5.08
C GLN A 421 -14.13 -28.40 -4.18
N GLY A 422 -12.98 -28.74 -4.76
CA GLY A 422 -11.74 -29.03 -4.06
C GLY A 422 -11.33 -27.90 -3.10
N MET A 423 -11.27 -26.66 -3.61
CA MET A 423 -10.92 -25.50 -2.80
C MET A 423 -11.96 -25.19 -1.72
N VAL A 424 -13.26 -25.12 -2.07
CA VAL A 424 -14.32 -24.78 -1.09
C VAL A 424 -14.58 -25.89 -0.08
N SER A 425 -14.02 -27.08 -0.27
CA SER A 425 -14.06 -28.10 0.77
C SER A 425 -13.15 -27.77 1.96
N ALA A 426 -12.22 -26.82 1.84
CA ALA A 426 -11.45 -26.29 2.97
C ALA A 426 -12.34 -25.53 3.98
N ASP A 427 -11.79 -25.20 5.14
CA ASP A 427 -12.42 -24.30 6.13
C ASP A 427 -12.02 -22.84 5.87
N VAL A 428 -10.79 -22.64 5.38
CA VAL A 428 -10.27 -21.33 4.96
C VAL A 428 -9.68 -21.43 3.54
N VAL A 429 -10.01 -20.48 2.67
CA VAL A 429 -9.41 -20.29 1.34
C VAL A 429 -8.72 -18.92 1.31
N GLY A 430 -7.41 -18.91 1.13
CA GLY A 430 -6.57 -17.72 1.17
C GLY A 430 -6.04 -17.27 -0.19
N PHE A 431 -5.94 -15.94 -0.36
CA PHE A 431 -5.37 -15.29 -1.54
C PHE A 431 -4.45 -14.13 -1.16
N HIS A 432 -3.51 -13.79 -2.05
CA HIS A 432 -2.61 -12.64 -1.88
C HIS A 432 -3.19 -11.30 -2.32
N ALA A 433 -4.32 -11.24 -3.02
CA ALA A 433 -4.89 -9.98 -3.47
C ALA A 433 -6.41 -10.03 -3.48
N PHE A 434 -7.03 -8.87 -3.26
CA PHE A 434 -8.48 -8.76 -3.18
C PHE A 434 -9.18 -9.10 -4.50
N ASP A 435 -8.58 -8.70 -5.64
CA ASP A 435 -9.11 -9.03 -6.97
C ASP A 435 -9.18 -10.55 -7.19
N HIS A 436 -8.16 -11.29 -6.75
CA HIS A 436 -8.11 -12.76 -6.83
C HIS A 436 -9.23 -13.39 -5.99
N ALA A 437 -9.38 -12.98 -4.73
CA ALA A 437 -10.45 -13.45 -3.85
C ALA A 437 -11.85 -13.14 -4.43
N ARG A 438 -12.03 -11.94 -4.98
CA ARG A 438 -13.28 -11.54 -5.65
C ARG A 438 -13.57 -12.40 -6.88
N HIS A 439 -12.56 -12.72 -7.69
CA HIS A 439 -12.73 -13.60 -8.83
C HIS A 439 -13.12 -15.03 -8.41
N PHE A 440 -12.52 -15.55 -7.34
CA PHE A 440 -12.91 -16.82 -6.73
C PHE A 440 -14.37 -16.81 -6.26
N LEU A 441 -14.78 -15.80 -5.48
CA LEU A 441 -16.16 -15.65 -5.01
C LEU A 441 -17.18 -15.60 -6.16
N ASN A 442 -16.84 -14.89 -7.24
CA ASN A 442 -17.66 -14.83 -8.44
C ASN A 442 -17.71 -16.18 -9.18
N ALA A 443 -16.62 -16.94 -9.19
CA ALA A 443 -16.57 -18.28 -9.75
C ALA A 443 -17.43 -19.26 -8.93
N CYS A 444 -17.33 -19.25 -7.59
CA CYS A 444 -18.20 -20.00 -6.68
C CYS A 444 -19.68 -19.69 -6.94
N LYS A 445 -20.03 -18.40 -7.05
CA LYS A 445 -21.41 -17.98 -7.33
C LYS A 445 -21.93 -18.45 -8.69
N ARG A 446 -21.12 -18.30 -9.75
CA ARG A 446 -21.56 -18.56 -11.13
C ARG A 446 -21.51 -20.03 -11.52
N ILE A 447 -20.61 -20.81 -10.94
CA ILE A 447 -20.35 -22.20 -11.32
C ILE A 447 -20.99 -23.15 -10.31
N LEU A 448 -20.85 -22.88 -9.01
CA LEU A 448 -21.39 -23.73 -7.94
C LEU A 448 -22.72 -23.21 -7.36
N GLY A 449 -23.18 -22.02 -7.75
CA GLY A 449 -24.40 -21.41 -7.21
C GLY A 449 -24.27 -20.90 -5.77
N LEU A 450 -23.06 -20.81 -5.23
CA LEU A 450 -22.83 -20.46 -3.83
C LEU A 450 -22.83 -18.96 -3.62
N ASN A 451 -23.62 -18.48 -2.66
CA ASN A 451 -23.59 -17.08 -2.24
C ASN A 451 -22.54 -16.88 -1.15
N TYR A 452 -21.98 -15.67 -1.10
CA TYR A 452 -21.09 -15.26 -0.02
C TYR A 452 -21.69 -14.11 0.78
N LYS A 453 -21.36 -14.04 2.06
CA LYS A 453 -21.82 -13.02 3.01
C LYS A 453 -20.62 -12.40 3.73
N SER A 454 -20.77 -11.16 4.16
CA SER A 454 -19.80 -10.53 5.07
C SER A 454 -20.05 -11.02 6.50
N ARG A 455 -18.98 -11.31 7.25
CA ARG A 455 -19.03 -11.68 8.66
C ARG A 455 -18.39 -10.60 9.55
N LYS A 456 -18.46 -10.77 10.88
CA LYS A 456 -17.78 -9.90 11.86
C LYS A 456 -16.27 -9.90 11.57
N GLY A 457 -15.59 -8.82 11.96
CA GLY A 457 -14.14 -8.69 11.79
C GLY A 457 -13.67 -8.47 10.34
N GLY A 458 -14.56 -8.21 9.39
CA GLY A 458 -14.12 -7.88 8.04
C GLY A 458 -13.95 -9.06 7.10
N LEU A 459 -14.26 -10.28 7.55
CA LEU A 459 -14.07 -11.49 6.78
C LEU A 459 -15.23 -11.78 5.81
N MET A 460 -14.97 -12.62 4.79
CA MET A 460 -15.97 -13.10 3.84
C MET A 460 -16.18 -14.60 4.02
N GLY A 461 -17.42 -15.06 3.93
CA GLY A 461 -17.76 -16.47 4.06
C GLY A 461 -18.62 -16.96 2.90
N VAL A 462 -18.33 -18.13 2.35
CA VAL A 462 -19.14 -18.85 1.36
C VAL A 462 -19.87 -19.98 2.09
N GLU A 463 -21.19 -20.05 1.98
CA GLU A 463 -21.96 -21.18 2.53
C GLU A 463 -21.81 -22.39 1.60
N TYR A 464 -21.27 -23.49 2.12
CA TYR A 464 -21.05 -24.73 1.36
C TYR A 464 -21.29 -25.96 2.25
N GLN A 465 -22.22 -26.82 1.83
CA GLN A 465 -22.58 -28.06 2.55
C GLN A 465 -22.90 -27.83 4.04
N GLY A 466 -23.64 -26.76 4.36
CA GLY A 466 -24.02 -26.41 5.73
C GLY A 466 -22.91 -25.76 6.57
N ARG A 467 -21.68 -25.64 6.03
CA ARG A 467 -20.55 -24.95 6.67
C ARG A 467 -20.31 -23.59 6.04
N VAL A 468 -19.57 -22.74 6.74
CA VAL A 468 -19.08 -21.48 6.15
C VAL A 468 -17.60 -21.59 5.88
N VAL A 469 -17.25 -21.50 4.60
CA VAL A 469 -15.88 -21.48 4.09
C VAL A 469 -15.40 -20.04 4.12
N MET A 470 -14.37 -19.78 4.90
CA MET A 470 -13.82 -18.44 5.04
C MET A 470 -12.93 -18.10 3.87
N VAL A 471 -13.05 -16.88 3.36
CA VAL A 471 -12.19 -16.34 2.32
C VAL A 471 -11.34 -15.22 2.93
N VAL A 472 -10.05 -15.49 3.03
CA VAL A 472 -9.06 -14.57 3.62
C VAL A 472 -8.18 -13.95 2.54
N MET A 473 -7.84 -12.69 2.73
CA MET A 473 -6.89 -11.97 1.89
C MET A 473 -5.72 -11.62 2.77
N SER A 474 -4.60 -12.30 2.56
CA SER A 474 -3.43 -12.13 3.40
C SER A 474 -2.16 -12.12 2.56
N HIS A 475 -1.34 -11.11 2.81
CA HIS A 475 -0.14 -10.86 2.07
C HIS A 475 1.04 -11.52 2.76
N VAL A 476 1.85 -12.22 1.98
CA VAL A 476 3.11 -12.77 2.45
C VAL A 476 4.17 -11.68 2.40
N GLY A 477 4.87 -11.50 3.53
CA GLY A 477 6.03 -10.61 3.62
C GLY A 477 7.36 -11.32 3.37
N ILE A 478 8.44 -10.58 3.59
CA ILE A 478 9.82 -11.08 3.57
C ILE A 478 10.27 -11.43 5.00
N GLU A 479 11.43 -12.06 5.17
CA GLU A 479 12.02 -12.35 6.48
C GLU A 479 13.18 -11.39 6.79
N PRO A 480 12.99 -10.33 7.59
CA PRO A 480 13.99 -9.29 7.80
C PRO A 480 15.33 -9.82 8.34
N THR A 481 15.28 -10.75 9.30
CA THR A 481 16.47 -11.36 9.91
C THR A 481 17.33 -12.09 8.88
N THR A 482 16.68 -12.84 7.98
CA THR A 482 17.35 -13.57 6.89
C THR A 482 17.94 -12.60 5.87
N LEU A 483 17.23 -11.51 5.53
CA LEU A 483 17.75 -10.52 4.60
C LEU A 483 18.89 -9.69 5.19
N ASP A 484 18.85 -9.35 6.47
CA ASP A 484 19.95 -8.65 7.15
C ASP A 484 21.23 -9.49 7.12
N ALA A 485 21.14 -10.79 7.46
CA ALA A 485 22.27 -11.71 7.32
C ALA A 485 22.78 -11.80 5.87
N ALA A 486 21.86 -11.84 4.89
CA ALA A 486 22.23 -11.88 3.48
C ALA A 486 22.90 -10.58 2.99
N LEU A 487 22.55 -9.41 3.56
CA LEU A 487 23.16 -8.12 3.22
C LEU A 487 24.61 -8.02 3.74
N GLU A 488 24.94 -8.71 4.83
CA GLU A 488 26.29 -8.79 5.39
C GLU A 488 27.15 -9.90 4.76
N ASP A 489 26.54 -10.82 4.01
CA ASP A 489 27.23 -11.94 3.39
C ASP A 489 28.28 -11.48 2.35
N ALA A 490 29.45 -12.13 2.34
CA ALA A 490 30.53 -11.81 1.43
C ALA A 490 30.12 -11.91 -0.05
N LYS A 491 29.19 -12.82 -0.38
CA LYS A 491 28.66 -13.00 -1.72
C LYS A 491 27.81 -11.82 -2.17
N CYS A 492 27.04 -11.20 -1.26
CA CYS A 492 26.30 -9.96 -1.53
C CYS A 492 27.26 -8.83 -1.91
N ILE A 493 28.29 -8.61 -1.08
CA ILE A 493 29.31 -7.59 -1.31
C ILE A 493 30.02 -7.83 -2.64
N GLN A 494 30.41 -9.08 -2.91
CA GLN A 494 31.07 -9.47 -4.15
C GLN A 494 30.19 -9.17 -5.37
N THR A 495 28.94 -9.64 -5.40
CA THR A 495 28.03 -9.42 -6.54
C THR A 495 27.78 -7.93 -6.77
N ARG A 496 27.63 -7.15 -5.69
CA ARG A 496 27.48 -5.68 -5.79
C ARG A 496 28.70 -5.04 -6.44
N GLU A 497 29.90 -5.35 -5.95
CA GLU A 497 31.14 -4.76 -6.45
C GLU A 497 31.46 -5.18 -7.89
N GLU A 498 31.14 -6.42 -8.26
CA GLU A 498 31.28 -6.91 -9.63
C GLU A 498 30.42 -6.11 -10.61
N LEU A 499 29.15 -5.86 -10.28
CA LEU A 499 28.24 -5.06 -11.11
C LEU A 499 28.67 -3.60 -11.22
N LEU A 500 29.03 -2.97 -10.10
CA LEU A 500 29.49 -1.57 -10.09
C LEU A 500 30.82 -1.39 -10.85
N ARG A 501 31.71 -2.39 -10.82
CA ARG A 501 32.96 -2.40 -11.57
C ARG A 501 32.74 -2.65 -13.06
N ALA A 502 31.78 -3.50 -13.41
CA ALA A 502 31.43 -3.77 -14.81
C ALA A 502 30.81 -2.55 -15.49
N HIS A 503 30.05 -1.74 -14.74
CA HIS A 503 29.29 -0.60 -15.27
C HIS A 503 29.56 0.69 -14.49
N PRO A 504 30.80 1.23 -14.55
CA PRO A 504 31.18 2.41 -13.76
C PRO A 504 30.41 3.66 -14.20
N ASP A 505 30.03 4.50 -13.24
CA ASP A 505 29.34 5.79 -13.44
C ASP A 505 27.99 5.71 -14.19
N ARG A 506 27.40 4.51 -14.33
CA ARG A 506 26.10 4.28 -14.96
C ARG A 506 25.02 3.96 -13.94
N ILE A 507 23.81 4.41 -14.22
CA ILE A 507 22.58 4.07 -13.49
C ILE A 507 22.19 2.64 -13.86
N LEU A 508 21.95 1.80 -12.86
CA LEU A 508 21.61 0.39 -13.08
C LEU A 508 20.13 0.13 -12.84
N ILE A 509 19.48 -0.45 -13.85
CA ILE A 509 18.13 -1.01 -13.75
C ILE A 509 18.27 -2.53 -13.64
N SER A 510 17.77 -3.16 -12.59
CA SER A 510 17.77 -4.63 -12.48
C SER A 510 16.42 -5.27 -12.80
N GLY A 511 16.48 -6.46 -13.39
CA GLY A 511 15.36 -7.36 -13.58
C GLY A 511 15.77 -8.80 -13.23
N TYR A 512 14.91 -9.50 -12.50
CA TYR A 512 15.11 -10.89 -12.09
C TYR A 512 13.80 -11.66 -12.27
N ASP A 513 13.72 -12.48 -13.32
CA ASP A 513 12.46 -13.06 -13.74
C ASP A 513 12.67 -14.50 -14.25
N PRO A 514 11.70 -15.41 -14.05
CA PRO A 514 11.65 -16.66 -14.79
C PRO A 514 11.65 -16.41 -16.30
N CYS A 515 12.34 -17.28 -17.06
CA CYS A 515 12.37 -17.23 -18.52
C CYS A 515 11.05 -17.75 -19.12
N GLU A 516 9.94 -17.10 -18.79
CA GLU A 516 8.61 -17.44 -19.30
C GLU A 516 7.96 -16.20 -19.91
N ARG A 517 7.21 -16.36 -21.00
CA ARG A 517 6.58 -15.23 -21.71
C ARG A 517 5.67 -14.38 -20.82
N LEU A 518 5.02 -15.00 -19.84
CA LEU A 518 4.13 -14.33 -18.88
C LEU A 518 4.85 -13.39 -17.92
N GLN A 519 6.17 -13.50 -17.79
CA GLN A 519 6.97 -12.60 -16.95
C GLN A 519 7.30 -11.28 -17.66
N GLY A 520 6.95 -11.14 -18.94
CA GLY A 520 7.02 -9.86 -19.65
C GLY A 520 8.44 -9.34 -19.87
N VAL A 521 9.46 -10.20 -19.85
CA VAL A 521 10.85 -9.78 -20.11
C VAL A 521 11.01 -9.20 -21.52
N ALA A 522 10.32 -9.76 -22.53
CA ALA A 522 10.28 -9.17 -23.87
C ALA A 522 9.69 -7.75 -23.87
N LEU A 523 8.58 -7.52 -23.15
CA LEU A 523 7.97 -6.19 -23.00
C LEU A 523 8.91 -5.21 -22.29
N LYS A 524 9.68 -5.71 -21.31
CA LYS A 524 10.73 -4.95 -20.61
C LYS A 524 11.82 -4.48 -21.56
N LEU A 525 12.33 -5.38 -22.40
CA LEU A 525 13.35 -5.07 -23.40
C LEU A 525 12.84 -4.11 -24.47
N LEU A 526 11.60 -4.29 -24.95
CA LEU A 526 10.97 -3.37 -25.89
C LEU A 526 10.78 -1.97 -25.29
N ALA A 527 10.38 -1.87 -24.02
CA ALA A 527 10.24 -0.59 -23.33
C ALA A 527 11.61 0.08 -23.15
N PHE A 528 12.64 -0.71 -22.81
CA PHE A 528 13.99 -0.21 -22.67
C PHE A 528 14.58 0.26 -24.00
N GLU A 529 14.39 -0.49 -25.09
CA GLU A 529 14.78 -0.05 -26.43
C GLU A 529 14.12 1.26 -26.81
N LYS A 530 12.79 1.35 -26.65
CA LYS A 530 12.05 2.57 -26.99
C LYS A 530 12.50 3.76 -26.13
N LEU A 531 12.84 3.54 -24.86
CA LEU A 531 13.44 4.58 -24.03
C LEU A 531 14.78 5.08 -24.61
N MET A 532 15.65 4.17 -25.07
CA MET A 532 16.92 4.55 -25.70
C MET A 532 16.72 5.32 -27.01
N ASP A 533 15.69 4.97 -27.78
CA ASP A 533 15.33 5.65 -29.02
C ASP A 533 14.73 7.04 -28.80
N ASP A 534 13.74 7.14 -27.92
CA ASP A 534 12.99 8.37 -27.67
C ASP A 534 13.79 9.36 -26.80
N TYR A 535 14.67 8.86 -25.92
CA TYR A 535 15.48 9.64 -24.99
C TYR A 535 16.98 9.28 -25.07
N PRO A 536 17.68 9.66 -26.15
CA PRO A 536 19.10 9.34 -26.34
C PRO A 536 20.04 9.86 -25.24
N ILE A 537 19.58 10.80 -24.42
CA ILE A 537 20.31 11.32 -23.24
C ILE A 537 20.65 10.21 -22.22
N TRP A 538 19.91 9.10 -22.23
CA TRP A 538 20.11 7.97 -21.34
C TRP A 538 21.04 6.89 -21.89
N SER A 539 21.32 6.88 -23.20
CA SER A 539 22.05 5.78 -23.85
C SER A 539 23.44 5.53 -23.28
N ASP A 540 24.20 6.58 -22.95
CA ASP A 540 25.53 6.44 -22.35
C ASP A 540 25.49 6.33 -20.80
N LYS A 541 24.31 6.48 -20.19
CA LYS A 541 24.17 6.63 -18.73
C LYS A 541 23.50 5.45 -18.04
N VAL A 542 22.75 4.62 -18.77
CA VAL A 542 21.88 3.60 -18.16
C VAL A 542 22.21 2.21 -18.68
N VAL A 543 22.21 1.21 -17.79
CA VAL A 543 22.30 -0.22 -18.15
C VAL A 543 21.12 -0.99 -17.56
N LEU A 544 20.54 -1.88 -18.36
CA LEU A 544 19.60 -2.89 -17.88
C LEU A 544 20.36 -4.19 -17.56
N VAL A 545 20.43 -4.53 -16.28
CA VAL A 545 20.97 -5.80 -15.76
C VAL A 545 19.82 -6.80 -15.64
N GLN A 546 19.65 -7.67 -16.63
CA GLN A 546 18.60 -8.68 -16.66
C GLN A 546 19.18 -10.08 -16.38
N ARG A 547 18.59 -10.77 -15.41
CA ARG A 547 18.91 -12.16 -15.06
C ARG A 547 17.66 -13.01 -15.27
N CYS A 548 17.71 -13.96 -16.20
CA CYS A 548 16.57 -14.81 -16.56
C CYS A 548 16.77 -16.25 -16.07
N ILE A 549 15.80 -16.78 -15.32
CA ILE A 549 15.89 -18.10 -14.68
C ILE A 549 15.36 -19.19 -15.62
N ARG A 550 16.18 -20.22 -15.88
CA ARG A 550 15.83 -21.40 -16.69
C ARG A 550 15.87 -22.67 -15.84
N ASN A 551 14.77 -22.95 -15.15
CA ASN A 551 14.67 -24.07 -14.22
C ASN A 551 13.98 -25.32 -14.82
N GLY A 552 13.63 -25.31 -16.11
CA GLY A 552 13.04 -26.46 -16.81
C GLY A 552 11.60 -26.79 -16.41
N SER A 553 10.89 -25.85 -15.77
CA SER A 553 9.48 -25.99 -15.40
C SER A 553 8.56 -25.99 -16.62
N ARG A 554 8.89 -25.19 -17.64
CA ARG A 554 8.11 -25.05 -18.88
C ARG A 554 9.07 -25.06 -20.09
N PRO A 555 9.72 -26.18 -20.40
CA PRO A 555 10.88 -26.21 -21.32
C PRO A 555 10.58 -25.64 -22.71
N GLY A 556 9.38 -25.86 -23.25
CA GLY A 556 8.97 -25.28 -24.53
C GLY A 556 8.79 -23.75 -24.50
N ASP A 557 8.23 -23.22 -23.40
CA ASP A 557 8.12 -21.77 -23.16
C ASP A 557 9.51 -21.14 -22.99
N GLU A 558 10.33 -21.80 -22.17
CA GLU A 558 11.64 -21.32 -21.79
C GLU A 558 12.56 -21.21 -23.00
N GLU A 559 12.55 -22.20 -23.88
CA GLU A 559 13.36 -22.16 -25.10
C GLU A 559 12.88 -21.07 -26.06
N HIS A 560 11.56 -20.96 -26.29
CA HIS A 560 11.01 -19.94 -27.16
C HIS A 560 11.26 -18.52 -26.62
N THR A 561 10.99 -18.31 -25.34
CA THR A 561 11.19 -17.04 -24.64
C THR A 561 12.68 -16.67 -24.58
N SER A 562 13.57 -17.65 -24.34
CA SER A 562 15.03 -17.44 -24.36
C SER A 562 15.50 -16.96 -25.73
N HIS A 563 15.03 -17.60 -26.81
CA HIS A 563 15.34 -17.17 -28.18
C HIS A 563 14.87 -15.73 -28.44
N GLU A 564 13.61 -15.42 -28.15
CA GLU A 564 13.03 -14.09 -28.31
C GLU A 564 13.81 -13.03 -27.52
N ILE A 565 14.16 -13.32 -26.27
CA ILE A 565 14.94 -12.42 -25.41
C ILE A 565 16.33 -12.18 -25.98
N ARG A 566 17.06 -13.23 -26.40
CA ARG A 566 18.41 -13.10 -26.95
C ARG A 566 18.41 -12.27 -28.23
N GLU A 567 17.46 -12.50 -29.13
CA GLU A 567 17.31 -11.68 -30.34
C GLU A 567 17.07 -10.20 -30.01
N LEU A 568 16.23 -9.91 -29.00
CA LEU A 568 16.00 -8.55 -28.53
C LEU A 568 17.27 -7.94 -27.93
N VAL A 569 18.00 -8.68 -27.08
CA VAL A 569 19.25 -8.22 -26.45
C VAL A 569 20.30 -7.90 -27.53
N ASP A 570 20.53 -8.81 -28.47
CA ASP A 570 21.51 -8.63 -29.55
C ASP A 570 21.17 -7.41 -30.41
N ARG A 571 19.88 -7.24 -30.73
CA ARG A 571 19.37 -6.09 -31.49
C ARG A 571 19.58 -4.78 -30.76
N ILE A 572 19.25 -4.72 -29.46
CA ILE A 572 19.38 -3.52 -28.64
C ILE A 572 20.85 -3.16 -28.46
N ASN A 573 21.69 -4.12 -28.08
CA ASN A 573 23.11 -3.88 -27.85
C ASN A 573 23.85 -3.51 -29.14
N GLY A 574 23.50 -4.13 -30.27
CA GLY A 574 24.03 -3.78 -31.59
C GLY A 574 23.67 -2.35 -32.02
N LYS A 575 22.53 -1.82 -31.56
CA LYS A 575 22.07 -0.46 -31.86
C LYS A 575 22.58 0.60 -30.88
N HIS A 576 22.70 0.26 -29.59
CA HIS A 576 22.90 1.23 -28.50
C HIS A 576 24.18 1.05 -27.67
N ARG A 577 25.17 0.25 -28.11
CA ARG A 577 26.48 0.03 -27.44
C ARG A 577 26.36 -0.65 -26.06
N ASP A 578 25.99 -1.92 -26.06
CA ASP A 578 26.02 -2.79 -24.86
C ASP A 578 25.32 -2.18 -23.63
N VAL A 579 24.07 -1.78 -23.82
CA VAL A 579 23.19 -1.18 -22.78
C VAL A 579 22.39 -2.23 -22.00
N VAL A 580 22.41 -3.49 -22.42
CA VAL A 580 21.76 -4.62 -21.73
C VAL A 580 22.81 -5.64 -21.31
N ASP A 581 23.00 -5.77 -20.00
CA ASP A 581 23.76 -6.85 -19.36
C ASP A 581 22.79 -8.01 -19.09
N TYR A 582 22.81 -9.01 -19.98
CA TYR A 582 21.91 -10.16 -19.93
C TYR A 582 22.64 -11.44 -19.57
N ALA A 583 22.05 -12.23 -18.67
CA ALA A 583 22.50 -13.60 -18.41
C ALA A 583 21.32 -14.54 -18.12
N GLU A 584 21.44 -15.78 -18.59
CA GLU A 584 20.56 -16.88 -18.22
C GLU A 584 21.19 -17.68 -17.08
N VAL A 585 20.41 -17.92 -16.03
CA VAL A 585 20.83 -18.70 -14.86
C VAL A 585 20.02 -19.99 -14.79
N THR A 586 20.70 -21.13 -14.70
CA THR A 586 20.06 -22.45 -14.60
C THR A 586 19.59 -22.77 -13.19
N THR A 587 20.23 -22.16 -12.19
CA THR A 587 19.82 -22.20 -10.79
C THR A 587 19.33 -20.84 -10.33
N LYS A 588 18.37 -20.83 -9.40
CA LYS A 588 17.94 -19.59 -8.74
C LYS A 588 19.15 -18.95 -8.05
N MET A 589 19.29 -17.63 -8.16
CA MET A 589 20.32 -16.88 -7.43
C MET A 589 20.02 -16.97 -5.94
N PHE A 590 21.04 -17.16 -5.12
CA PHE A 590 20.88 -17.13 -3.65
C PHE A 590 20.44 -15.76 -3.17
N VAL A 591 19.81 -15.67 -1.99
CA VAL A 591 19.35 -14.38 -1.41
C VAL A 591 20.49 -13.36 -1.42
N ALA A 592 21.69 -13.73 -0.96
CA ALA A 592 22.84 -12.83 -0.90
C ALA A 592 23.21 -12.25 -2.28
N GLU A 593 23.20 -13.07 -3.35
CA GLU A 593 23.48 -12.59 -4.71
C GLU A 593 22.39 -11.62 -5.20
N ARG A 594 21.12 -11.90 -4.90
CA ARG A 594 20.01 -11.00 -5.21
C ARG A 594 20.15 -9.68 -4.45
N MET A 595 20.46 -9.73 -3.15
CA MET A 595 20.70 -8.55 -2.33
C MET A 595 21.84 -7.69 -2.89
N GLY A 596 22.94 -8.32 -3.31
CA GLY A 596 24.07 -7.62 -3.94
C GLY A 596 23.67 -6.92 -5.24
N MET A 597 22.92 -7.62 -6.10
CA MET A 597 22.37 -7.05 -7.33
C MET A 597 21.42 -5.88 -7.07
N TYR A 598 20.54 -6.02 -6.07
CA TYR A 598 19.63 -4.95 -5.65
C TYR A 598 20.37 -3.76 -5.07
N GLN A 599 21.38 -3.98 -4.21
CA GLN A 599 22.22 -2.91 -3.67
C GLN A 599 22.99 -2.16 -4.76
N ALA A 600 23.39 -2.81 -5.85
CA ALA A 600 24.04 -2.15 -6.98
C ALA A 600 23.06 -1.33 -7.85
N SER A 601 21.75 -1.62 -7.78
CA SER A 601 20.76 -1.08 -8.72
C SER A 601 19.95 0.10 -8.19
N ASP A 602 19.73 1.11 -9.02
CA ASP A 602 18.93 2.30 -8.71
C ASP A 602 17.43 2.11 -8.96
N ILE A 603 17.09 1.23 -9.90
CA ILE A 603 15.72 0.90 -10.27
C ILE A 603 15.57 -0.62 -10.34
N PHE A 604 14.48 -1.16 -9.80
CA PHE A 604 14.04 -2.53 -10.04
C PHE A 604 12.81 -2.54 -10.94
N LEU A 605 12.86 -3.35 -12.00
CA LEU A 605 11.85 -3.35 -13.05
C LEU A 605 11.19 -4.74 -13.17
N ALA A 606 9.92 -4.84 -12.77
CA ALA A 606 9.13 -6.08 -12.76
C ALA A 606 7.87 -5.94 -13.63
N LEU A 607 7.90 -6.48 -14.85
CA LEU A 607 6.85 -6.24 -15.88
C LEU A 607 5.99 -7.46 -16.20
N ALA A 608 5.77 -8.34 -15.22
CA ALA A 608 4.94 -9.52 -15.41
C ALA A 608 3.56 -9.16 -15.98
N VAL A 609 3.13 -9.92 -16.99
CA VAL A 609 1.84 -9.74 -17.68
C VAL A 609 0.67 -10.07 -16.75
N ARG A 610 0.87 -11.07 -15.89
CA ARG A 610 -0.03 -11.44 -14.79
C ARG A 610 0.80 -12.20 -13.77
N GLU A 611 0.64 -11.90 -12.49
CA GLU A 611 1.44 -12.55 -11.45
C GLU A 611 0.74 -12.51 -10.09
N GLY A 612 0.90 -13.60 -9.33
CA GLY A 612 0.40 -13.74 -7.96
C GLY A 612 1.43 -13.21 -6.97
N LEU A 613 2.00 -14.10 -6.16
CA LEU A 613 3.06 -13.75 -5.22
C LEU A 613 4.35 -13.33 -5.93
N ASN A 614 4.84 -12.13 -5.64
CA ASN A 614 6.18 -11.68 -6.01
C ASN A 614 6.84 -10.92 -4.87
N LEU A 615 7.93 -11.49 -4.34
CA LEU A 615 8.69 -10.93 -3.23
C LEU A 615 9.85 -10.04 -3.69
N CYS A 616 10.27 -10.12 -4.96
CA CYS A 616 11.43 -9.37 -5.46
C CYS A 616 11.28 -7.85 -5.27
N PRO A 617 10.11 -7.21 -5.50
CA PRO A 617 9.89 -5.80 -5.17
C PRO A 617 10.10 -5.47 -3.69
N LEU A 618 9.67 -6.35 -2.77
CA LEU A 618 9.80 -6.14 -1.33
C LEU A 618 11.27 -6.31 -0.91
N GLU A 619 11.91 -7.38 -1.41
CA GLU A 619 13.34 -7.65 -1.27
C GLU A 619 14.19 -6.46 -1.74
N TYR A 620 13.87 -5.88 -2.90
CA TYR A 620 14.59 -4.71 -3.43
C TYR A 620 14.45 -3.47 -2.54
N ILE A 621 13.23 -3.13 -2.11
CA ILE A 621 13.00 -1.99 -1.21
C ILE A 621 13.75 -2.19 0.13
N TYR A 622 13.80 -3.44 0.61
CA TYR A 622 14.55 -3.79 1.81
C TYR A 622 16.07 -3.70 1.60
N ALA A 623 16.60 -4.21 0.49
CA ALA A 623 18.02 -4.10 0.16
C ALA A 623 18.48 -2.63 0.04
N ARG A 624 17.58 -1.75 -0.43
CA ARG A 624 17.77 -0.29 -0.54
C ARG A 624 17.21 0.45 0.68
N GLN A 625 17.33 -0.15 1.87
CA GLN A 625 16.81 0.41 3.11
C GLN A 625 17.56 1.67 3.60
N ASP A 626 18.77 1.95 3.14
CA ASP A 626 19.48 3.19 3.49
C ASP A 626 18.85 4.41 2.76
N PRO A 627 18.42 5.46 3.50
CA PRO A 627 17.91 6.70 2.92
C PRO A 627 18.76 7.33 1.82
N LEU A 628 20.09 7.22 1.90
CA LEU A 628 21.03 7.82 0.94
C LEU A 628 21.11 7.04 -0.37
N THR A 629 20.74 5.77 -0.33
CA THR A 629 20.73 4.88 -1.49
C THR A 629 19.29 4.46 -1.80
N ALA A 630 18.28 5.27 -1.49
CA ALA A 630 16.89 4.89 -1.78
C ALA A 630 16.72 4.56 -3.29
N GLY A 631 16.17 3.37 -3.57
CA GLY A 631 15.88 2.89 -4.93
C GLY A 631 14.43 3.11 -5.33
N VAL A 632 14.10 2.84 -6.60
CA VAL A 632 12.74 2.92 -7.13
C VAL A 632 12.31 1.57 -7.70
N VAL A 633 11.10 1.14 -7.39
CA VAL A 633 10.48 -0.02 -8.06
C VAL A 633 9.51 0.48 -9.11
N VAL A 634 9.65 -0.05 -10.33
CA VAL A 634 8.66 0.06 -11.40
C VAL A 634 8.05 -1.33 -11.60
N ALA A 635 6.75 -1.46 -11.35
CA ALA A 635 6.07 -2.75 -11.41
C ALA A 635 4.78 -2.71 -12.24
N SER A 636 4.50 -3.84 -12.88
CA SER A 636 3.26 -4.08 -13.63
C SER A 636 2.04 -3.99 -12.73
N GLU A 637 1.01 -3.25 -13.18
CA GLU A 637 -0.30 -3.19 -12.52
C GLU A 637 -1.01 -4.55 -12.40
N PHE A 638 -0.51 -5.57 -13.10
CA PHE A 638 -1.02 -6.94 -13.07
C PHE A 638 -0.30 -7.87 -12.08
N SER A 639 0.63 -7.35 -11.27
CA SER A 639 1.28 -8.08 -10.16
C SER A 639 0.60 -7.76 -8.82
N ALA A 640 0.37 -8.78 -7.99
CA ALA A 640 -0.29 -8.61 -6.69
C ALA A 640 0.45 -7.62 -5.76
N CYS A 641 1.78 -7.50 -5.90
CA CYS A 641 2.57 -6.56 -5.12
C CYS A 641 2.15 -5.10 -5.30
N THR A 642 1.49 -4.75 -6.40
CA THR A 642 1.06 -3.37 -6.67
C THR A 642 -0.21 -2.96 -5.92
N SER A 643 -0.97 -3.93 -5.43
CA SER A 643 -2.07 -3.72 -4.49
C SER A 643 -1.54 -3.46 -3.08
N MET A 644 -0.37 -4.01 -2.76
CA MET A 644 0.32 -3.84 -1.48
C MET A 644 1.09 -2.52 -1.45
N LEU A 645 2.03 -2.34 -2.37
CA LEU A 645 3.02 -1.28 -2.27
C LEU A 645 2.48 0.05 -2.80
N SER A 646 2.75 1.11 -2.04
CA SER A 646 2.19 2.43 -2.22
C SER A 646 3.21 3.42 -2.80
N GLY A 647 4.51 3.21 -2.55
CA GLY A 647 5.63 4.03 -3.02
C GLY A 647 6.10 3.71 -4.44
N ILE A 648 5.73 2.54 -4.98
CA ILE A 648 6.16 2.08 -6.31
C ILE A 648 5.55 2.90 -7.47
N LEU A 649 6.18 2.81 -8.64
CA LEU A 649 5.64 3.29 -9.91
C LEU A 649 4.92 2.15 -10.63
N ARG A 650 3.64 2.35 -10.95
CA ARG A 650 2.81 1.34 -11.65
C ARG A 650 2.85 1.57 -13.16
N VAL A 651 2.94 0.50 -13.92
CA VAL A 651 2.85 0.54 -15.39
C VAL A 651 1.91 -0.53 -15.91
N ASN A 652 1.25 -0.23 -17.02
CA ASN A 652 0.65 -1.26 -17.85
C ASN A 652 1.72 -1.72 -18.85
N PRO A 653 2.25 -2.96 -18.74
CA PRO A 653 3.34 -3.44 -19.61
C PRO A 653 2.96 -3.50 -21.09
N PHE A 654 1.66 -3.47 -21.44
CA PHE A 654 1.18 -3.41 -22.83
C PHE A 654 1.14 -1.99 -23.40
N HIS A 655 1.19 -0.96 -22.55
CA HIS A 655 1.17 0.43 -22.99
C HIS A 655 2.59 1.01 -23.02
N LEU A 656 3.32 0.66 -24.09
CA LEU A 656 4.76 0.88 -24.22
C LEU A 656 5.17 2.34 -23.97
N GLU A 657 4.47 3.31 -24.57
CA GLU A 657 4.77 4.75 -24.43
C GLU A 657 4.66 5.24 -22.99
N HIS A 658 3.70 4.70 -22.23
CA HIS A 658 3.50 5.07 -20.83
C HIS A 658 4.58 4.42 -19.96
N THR A 659 4.94 3.16 -20.25
CA THR A 659 6.06 2.50 -19.56
C THR A 659 7.35 3.27 -19.76
N VAL A 660 7.63 3.75 -20.99
CA VAL A 660 8.79 4.60 -21.29
C VAL A 660 8.74 5.92 -20.50
N GLN A 661 7.59 6.62 -20.46
CA GLN A 661 7.43 7.85 -19.67
C GLN A 661 7.69 7.61 -18.17
N VAL A 662 7.25 6.47 -17.64
CA VAL A 662 7.48 6.10 -16.24
C VAL A 662 8.94 5.75 -15.99
N LEU A 663 9.62 5.09 -16.93
CA LEU A 663 11.06 4.83 -16.84
C LEU A 663 11.87 6.13 -16.88
N ASP A 664 11.56 7.05 -17.80
CA ASP A 664 12.19 8.38 -17.85
C ASP A 664 12.00 9.14 -16.52
N LYS A 665 10.76 9.12 -15.99
CA LYS A 665 10.48 9.67 -14.65
C LYS A 665 11.31 9.01 -13.55
N ALA A 666 11.44 7.68 -13.58
CA ALA A 666 12.21 6.94 -12.58
C ALA A 666 13.70 7.30 -12.62
N LEU A 667 14.26 7.44 -13.83
CA LEU A 667 15.65 7.84 -14.06
C LEU A 667 15.92 9.30 -13.66
N ALA A 668 14.98 10.21 -13.95
CA ALA A 668 15.07 11.61 -13.58
C ALA A 668 14.67 11.90 -12.11
N MET A 669 14.28 10.87 -11.34
CA MET A 669 13.72 11.04 -10.01
C MET A 669 14.76 11.59 -9.02
N THR A 670 14.39 12.65 -8.30
CA THR A 670 15.25 13.23 -7.26
C THR A 670 15.39 12.30 -6.05
N ASP A 671 16.53 12.32 -5.37
CA ASP A 671 16.76 11.52 -4.16
C ASP A 671 15.70 11.77 -3.08
N ARG A 672 15.18 12.99 -3.02
CA ARG A 672 14.08 13.36 -2.14
C ARG A 672 12.80 12.57 -2.43
N GLU A 673 12.43 12.44 -3.69
CA GLU A 673 11.25 11.66 -4.07
C GLU A 673 11.50 10.16 -3.85
N LYS A 674 12.70 9.64 -4.19
CA LYS A 674 13.09 8.25 -3.93
C LYS A 674 12.98 7.91 -2.44
N PHE A 675 13.53 8.77 -1.58
CA PHE A 675 13.41 8.63 -0.12
C PHE A 675 11.96 8.61 0.35
N ALA A 676 11.13 9.55 -0.13
CA ALA A 676 9.72 9.64 0.25
C ALA A 676 8.91 8.41 -0.18
N ARG A 677 9.20 7.85 -1.36
CA ARG A 677 8.58 6.62 -1.86
C ARG A 677 8.99 5.41 -1.02
N ARG A 678 10.29 5.22 -0.78
CA ARG A 678 10.80 4.17 0.13
C ARG A 678 10.15 4.26 1.52
N ALA A 679 10.10 5.45 2.10
CA ALA A 679 9.61 5.66 3.47
C ALA A 679 8.12 5.30 3.63
N ARG A 680 7.35 5.21 2.54
CA ARG A 680 5.95 4.75 2.58
C ARG A 680 5.84 3.23 2.72
N ASP A 681 6.73 2.48 2.08
CA ASP A 681 6.61 1.02 1.98
C ASP A 681 7.52 0.29 2.98
N LEU A 682 8.71 0.82 3.27
CA LEU A 682 9.69 0.12 4.10
C LEU A 682 9.19 -0.18 5.53
N PRO A 683 8.51 0.73 6.26
CA PRO A 683 8.00 0.41 7.60
C PRO A 683 7.04 -0.79 7.57
N PHE A 684 6.15 -0.84 6.59
CA PHE A 684 5.21 -1.95 6.38
C PHE A 684 5.95 -3.26 6.07
N ILE A 685 6.97 -3.21 5.22
CA ILE A 685 7.78 -4.37 4.84
C ILE A 685 8.53 -4.92 6.07
N LYS A 686 9.11 -4.04 6.90
CA LYS A 686 9.85 -4.44 8.10
C LYS A 686 8.95 -5.04 9.18
N SER A 687 7.74 -4.50 9.35
CA SER A 687 6.83 -4.92 10.41
C SER A 687 5.97 -6.14 10.05
N ARG A 688 6.21 -6.79 8.90
CA ARG A 688 5.38 -7.91 8.40
C ARG A 688 6.23 -9.08 7.95
N PRO A 689 6.87 -9.79 8.88
CA PRO A 689 7.51 -11.06 8.55
C PRO A 689 6.47 -12.07 8.04
N SER A 690 6.93 -13.06 7.28
CA SER A 690 6.08 -14.15 6.80
C SER A 690 5.39 -14.91 7.94
N ALA A 691 6.02 -14.97 9.12
CA ALA A 691 5.45 -15.56 10.34
C ALA A 691 4.12 -14.90 10.78
N LEU A 692 4.04 -13.57 10.66
CA LEU A 692 2.85 -12.80 11.04
C LEU A 692 1.67 -13.09 10.09
N TRP A 693 1.95 -13.27 8.80
CA TRP A 693 0.96 -13.72 7.82
C TRP A 693 0.31 -15.03 8.27
N THR A 694 1.13 -15.97 8.71
CA THR A 694 0.68 -17.28 9.14
C THR A 694 -0.19 -17.21 10.39
N ARG A 695 0.27 -16.46 11.40
CA ARG A 695 -0.49 -16.20 12.64
C ARG A 695 -1.86 -15.58 12.35
N GLN A 696 -1.93 -14.57 11.47
CA GLN A 696 -3.19 -13.90 11.13
C GLN A 696 -4.21 -14.87 10.52
N VAL A 697 -3.79 -15.73 9.58
CA VAL A 697 -4.70 -16.69 8.95
C VAL A 697 -5.26 -17.67 9.98
N LEU A 698 -4.45 -18.09 10.96
CA LEU A 698 -4.90 -18.97 12.03
C LEU A 698 -5.80 -18.27 13.05
N GLU A 699 -5.53 -17.01 13.38
CA GLU A 699 -6.40 -16.16 14.21
C GLU A 699 -7.76 -15.94 13.54
N ASP A 700 -7.79 -15.66 12.24
CA ASP A 700 -9.01 -15.53 11.44
C ASP A 700 -9.81 -16.83 11.44
N MET A 701 -9.14 -17.99 11.35
CA MET A 701 -9.77 -19.30 11.46
C MET A 701 -10.38 -19.50 12.86
N ALA A 702 -9.63 -19.20 13.92
CA ALA A 702 -10.07 -19.38 15.29
C ALA A 702 -11.29 -18.51 15.65
N ALA A 703 -11.33 -17.28 15.15
CA ALA A 703 -12.47 -16.38 15.33
C ALA A 703 -13.78 -16.98 14.79
N VAL A 704 -13.69 -17.72 13.69
CA VAL A 704 -14.86 -18.33 13.04
C VAL A 704 -15.30 -19.60 13.75
N LEU A 705 -14.35 -20.41 14.23
CA LEU A 705 -14.66 -21.59 15.04
C LEU A 705 -15.45 -21.22 16.30
N ARG A 706 -15.10 -20.09 16.95
CA ARG A 706 -15.85 -19.57 18.11
C ARG A 706 -17.28 -19.18 17.74
N GLU A 707 -17.50 -18.54 16.59
CA GLU A 707 -18.85 -18.17 16.14
C GLU A 707 -19.73 -19.39 15.80
N GLU A 708 -19.15 -20.49 15.33
CA GLU A 708 -19.88 -21.73 15.07
C GLU A 708 -20.30 -22.43 16.38
N GLN A 709 -19.41 -22.48 17.37
CA GLN A 709 -19.70 -23.02 18.70
C GLN A 709 -20.79 -22.21 19.44
N GLU A 710 -20.76 -20.88 19.33
CA GLU A 710 -21.78 -20.00 19.93
C GLU A 710 -23.17 -20.16 19.29
N LYS A 711 -23.26 -20.66 18.04
CA LYS A 711 -24.54 -20.92 17.37
C LYS A 711 -25.19 -22.24 17.74
N ASP A 712 -24.40 -23.25 18.11
CA ASP A 712 -24.93 -24.54 18.57
C ASP A 712 -25.53 -24.46 19.98
N GLU A 713 -25.14 -23.48 20.80
CA GLU A 713 -25.72 -23.25 22.14
C GLU A 713 -27.00 -22.38 22.14
N VAL A 714 -27.35 -21.74 21.02
CA VAL A 714 -28.53 -20.88 20.89
C VAL A 714 -29.45 -21.41 19.79
N THR A 715 -29.99 -22.62 20.00
CA THR A 715 -31.10 -23.15 19.21
C THR A 715 -32.41 -23.03 19.99
N ASP A 716 -33.06 -21.88 19.85
CA ASP A 716 -34.53 -21.73 19.88
C ASP A 716 -34.88 -20.23 19.78
N MET A 717 -34.94 -19.70 18.56
CA MET A 717 -35.91 -18.68 18.14
C MET A 717 -35.84 -18.55 16.61
N GLU A 718 -36.95 -18.86 15.94
CA GLU A 718 -37.13 -18.60 14.52
C GLU A 718 -37.07 -17.09 14.24
N PRO A 719 -36.43 -16.63 13.14
CA PRO A 719 -36.63 -15.28 12.66
C PRO A 719 -37.81 -15.24 11.68
N GLU A 720 -38.88 -14.60 12.12
CA GLU A 720 -40.01 -14.21 11.28
C GLU A 720 -39.58 -13.30 10.13
N SER A 721 -40.25 -13.53 9.00
CA SER A 721 -40.32 -12.69 7.81
C SER A 721 -40.48 -11.20 8.13
N MET A 722 -39.54 -10.37 7.67
CA MET A 722 -39.73 -8.93 7.48
C MET A 722 -39.27 -8.50 6.08
N THR A 723 -40.16 -8.71 5.11
CA THR A 723 -40.21 -7.94 3.87
C THR A 723 -40.97 -6.64 4.14
N SER A 724 -40.25 -5.52 4.18
CA SER A 724 -40.77 -4.15 4.02
C SER A 724 -39.57 -3.21 3.97
N GLY A 725 -39.47 -2.22 3.10
CA GLY A 725 -40.35 -1.77 2.04
C GLY A 725 -39.55 -0.69 1.34
N VAL A 726 -39.34 -0.84 0.03
CA VAL A 726 -38.79 0.23 -0.80
C VAL A 726 -39.83 1.33 -0.83
N HIS A 727 -39.53 2.47 -0.20
CA HIS A 727 -40.30 3.69 -0.37
C HIS A 727 -39.44 4.82 -0.93
N ASN A 728 -39.69 5.04 -2.22
CA ASN A 728 -39.86 6.30 -2.92
C ASN A 728 -38.76 7.36 -2.83
N THR A 729 -38.06 7.47 -3.97
CA THR A 729 -38.09 8.65 -4.84
C THR A 729 -38.87 9.85 -4.28
N GLY A 730 -38.15 10.81 -3.71
CA GLY A 730 -38.59 12.19 -3.53
C GLY A 730 -37.98 13.04 -4.64
N GLY A 731 -38.85 13.70 -5.41
CA GLY A 731 -38.55 14.25 -6.72
C GLY A 731 -37.44 15.29 -6.78
N ALA A 732 -36.65 15.20 -7.86
CA ALA A 732 -35.94 16.35 -8.41
C ALA A 732 -37.01 17.38 -8.82
N GLY A 733 -37.20 18.40 -7.98
CA GLY A 733 -38.00 19.57 -8.33
C GLY A 733 -37.39 20.24 -9.56
N SER A 734 -38.25 20.58 -10.52
CA SER A 734 -37.91 21.37 -11.70
C SER A 734 -37.22 22.67 -11.28
N GLY A 735 -35.93 22.81 -11.58
CA GLY A 735 -35.17 24.02 -11.26
C GLY A 735 -33.65 23.91 -11.44
N TYR A 736 -33.10 22.69 -11.44
CA TYR A 736 -31.67 22.43 -11.59
C TYR A 736 -31.19 22.71 -13.03
N ALA A 737 -30.56 23.87 -13.24
CA ALA A 737 -30.10 24.35 -14.55
C ALA A 737 -28.66 24.88 -14.45
N PRO A 738 -27.90 24.90 -15.57
CA PRO A 738 -26.56 25.48 -15.56
C PRO A 738 -26.60 26.96 -15.13
N LEU A 739 -25.57 27.39 -14.42
CA LEU A 739 -25.44 28.77 -13.96
C LEU A 739 -25.25 29.72 -15.17
N ASN A 740 -26.12 30.72 -15.31
CA ASN A 740 -25.93 31.78 -16.30
C ASN A 740 -25.02 32.87 -15.73
N PHE A 741 -23.78 32.94 -16.20
CA PHE A 741 -22.77 33.87 -15.69
C PHE A 741 -23.18 35.33 -15.89
N ALA A 742 -23.82 35.67 -17.01
CA ALA A 742 -24.24 37.04 -17.30
C ALA A 742 -25.23 37.56 -16.24
N ASN A 743 -26.16 36.71 -15.77
CA ASN A 743 -27.11 37.08 -14.73
C ASN A 743 -26.41 37.29 -13.37
N VAL A 744 -25.44 36.43 -13.03
CA VAL A 744 -24.66 36.56 -11.79
C VAL A 744 -23.84 37.85 -11.82
N ILE A 745 -23.15 38.13 -12.93
CA ILE A 745 -22.33 39.34 -13.12
C ILE A 745 -23.19 40.60 -13.06
N SER A 746 -24.35 40.60 -13.73
CA SER A 746 -25.28 41.74 -13.72
C SER A 746 -25.80 42.02 -12.30
N SER A 747 -26.20 40.98 -11.57
CA SER A 747 -26.71 41.11 -10.19
C SER A 747 -25.61 41.49 -9.20
N TYR A 748 -24.40 40.96 -9.39
CA TYR A 748 -23.23 41.37 -8.62
C TYR A 748 -22.94 42.86 -8.81
N THR A 749 -22.92 43.35 -10.06
CA THR A 749 -22.62 44.75 -10.39
C THR A 749 -23.68 45.71 -9.82
N ALA A 750 -24.95 45.32 -9.84
CA ALA A 750 -26.06 46.15 -9.38
C ALA A 750 -26.17 46.29 -7.86
N THR A 751 -25.54 45.40 -7.09
CA THR A 751 -25.68 45.33 -5.62
C THR A 751 -24.49 45.94 -4.89
N ARG A 752 -24.70 46.38 -3.65
CA ARG A 752 -23.68 47.00 -2.79
C ARG A 752 -23.35 46.19 -1.55
N SER A 753 -24.17 45.23 -1.15
CA SER A 753 -23.90 44.31 -0.03
C SER A 753 -23.89 42.86 -0.51
N ARG A 754 -22.71 42.22 -0.52
CA ARG A 754 -22.50 40.93 -1.20
C ARG A 754 -21.81 39.92 -0.28
N VAL A 755 -22.34 38.71 -0.17
CA VAL A 755 -21.71 37.60 0.55
C VAL A 755 -21.34 36.49 -0.43
N ILE A 756 -20.08 36.05 -0.40
CA ILE A 756 -19.56 34.98 -1.26
C ILE A 756 -18.99 33.88 -0.37
N LEU A 757 -19.61 32.71 -0.38
CA LEU A 757 -19.20 31.52 0.38
C LEU A 757 -18.72 30.45 -0.60
N LEU A 758 -17.47 30.04 -0.47
CA LEU A 758 -16.85 29.08 -1.38
C LEU A 758 -16.32 27.90 -0.59
N ASP A 759 -16.68 26.68 -0.98
CA ASP A 759 -15.90 25.51 -0.57
C ASP A 759 -14.47 25.58 -1.17
N TYR A 760 -13.49 25.00 -0.48
CA TYR A 760 -12.11 24.93 -0.98
C TYR A 760 -11.86 23.73 -1.91
N GLY A 761 -12.16 22.52 -1.46
CA GLY A 761 -11.68 21.29 -2.10
C GLY A 761 -12.70 20.71 -3.06
N GLY A 762 -12.42 20.69 -4.36
CA GLY A 762 -13.37 20.29 -5.41
C GLY A 762 -14.11 21.48 -6.02
N THR A 763 -14.04 22.65 -5.37
CA THR A 763 -14.60 23.92 -5.84
C THR A 763 -13.52 24.88 -6.33
N LEU A 764 -12.50 25.18 -5.51
CA LEU A 764 -11.34 26.02 -5.89
C LEU A 764 -10.12 25.18 -6.30
N LEU A 765 -10.13 23.88 -5.97
CA LEU A 765 -9.05 22.95 -6.22
C LEU A 765 -9.61 21.65 -6.82
N LYS A 766 -9.08 21.19 -7.96
CA LYS A 766 -9.47 19.89 -8.53
C LYS A 766 -9.12 18.75 -7.55
N LYS A 767 -10.14 18.00 -7.10
CA LYS A 767 -9.95 16.78 -6.28
C LYS A 767 -9.31 15.67 -7.10
N GLU A 768 -8.51 14.80 -6.46
CA GLU A 768 -8.03 13.57 -7.10
C GLU A 768 -9.22 12.64 -7.40
N GLU A 769 -9.33 12.19 -8.65
CA GLU A 769 -10.36 11.24 -9.05
C GLU A 769 -10.08 9.85 -8.47
N LEU A 770 -10.78 9.48 -7.40
CA LEU A 770 -10.82 8.09 -6.88
C LEU A 770 -11.50 7.09 -7.84
N GLY A 771 -11.82 7.50 -9.07
CA GLY A 771 -12.75 6.82 -9.97
C GLY A 771 -12.14 5.79 -10.91
N LYS A 772 -10.84 5.52 -10.80
CA LYS A 772 -10.16 4.55 -11.66
C LYS A 772 -9.93 3.27 -10.87
N TYR A 773 -10.28 2.12 -11.47
CA TYR A 773 -9.89 0.78 -11.00
C TYR A 773 -8.37 0.65 -10.75
N LEU A 774 -7.58 1.59 -11.29
CA LEU A 774 -6.13 1.62 -11.25
C LEU A 774 -5.65 2.97 -10.72
N LYS A 775 -4.84 2.93 -9.66
CA LYS A 775 -4.22 4.08 -9.01
C LYS A 775 -2.98 4.53 -9.80
N ARG A 776 -3.09 5.64 -10.55
CA ARG A 776 -2.07 6.06 -11.54
C ARG A 776 -0.83 6.75 -10.94
N ASP A 777 -0.98 7.61 -9.93
CA ASP A 777 0.14 8.20 -9.16
C ASP A 777 -0.40 8.86 -7.88
N MET A 778 0.42 9.03 -6.85
CA MET A 778 0.00 9.67 -5.59
C MET A 778 0.59 11.08 -5.46
N THR A 779 -0.22 12.10 -5.75
CA THR A 779 0.08 13.48 -5.39
C THR A 779 -0.73 13.86 -4.16
N ALA A 780 -0.32 13.38 -2.98
CA ALA A 780 -0.96 13.69 -1.71
C ALA A 780 -1.52 15.13 -1.70
N CYS A 781 -2.86 15.27 -1.69
CA CYS A 781 -3.56 16.55 -1.83
C CYS A 781 -3.19 17.59 -0.77
N LYS A 782 -2.47 17.20 0.30
CA LYS A 782 -2.19 18.01 1.48
C LYS A 782 -1.34 19.25 1.21
N SER A 783 -0.80 19.45 0.00
CA SER A 783 -0.01 20.66 -0.36
C SER A 783 -0.42 21.33 -1.67
N ARG A 784 -1.55 20.96 -2.29
CA ARG A 784 -2.01 21.60 -3.53
C ARG A 784 -2.75 22.89 -3.21
N THR A 785 -2.44 23.95 -3.96
CA THR A 785 -3.07 25.26 -3.87
C THR A 785 -3.90 25.52 -5.14
N PRO A 786 -4.93 26.39 -5.10
CA PRO A 786 -5.62 26.88 -6.28
C PRO A 786 -4.66 27.43 -7.35
N SER A 787 -5.16 27.55 -8.59
CA SER A 787 -4.41 28.19 -9.66
C SER A 787 -4.08 29.65 -9.31
N GLN A 788 -3.01 30.18 -9.89
CA GLN A 788 -2.64 31.59 -9.67
C GLN A 788 -3.76 32.54 -10.13
N THR A 789 -4.52 32.15 -11.15
CA THR A 789 -5.71 32.87 -11.63
C THR A 789 -6.76 32.99 -10.54
N ILE A 790 -7.14 31.88 -9.89
CA ILE A 790 -8.13 31.87 -8.80
C ILE A 790 -7.66 32.76 -7.64
N PHE A 791 -6.40 32.64 -7.23
CA PHE A 791 -5.86 33.50 -6.18
C PHE A 791 -5.92 34.99 -6.53
N SER A 792 -5.55 35.35 -7.76
CA SER A 792 -5.57 36.74 -8.22
C SER A 792 -7.01 37.29 -8.26
N ALA A 793 -7.97 36.50 -8.71
CA ALA A 793 -9.38 36.86 -8.70
C ALA A 793 -9.92 37.06 -7.27
N LEU A 794 -9.60 36.12 -6.36
CA LEU A 794 -10.02 36.21 -4.95
C LEU A 794 -9.41 37.43 -4.24
N ASP A 795 -8.15 37.77 -4.51
CA ASP A 795 -7.50 38.96 -3.96
C ASP A 795 -8.25 40.23 -4.39
N VAL A 796 -8.48 40.40 -5.70
CA VAL A 796 -9.22 41.55 -6.25
C VAL A 796 -10.62 41.63 -5.65
N LEU A 797 -11.36 40.52 -5.60
CA LEU A 797 -12.69 40.48 -5.02
C LEU A 797 -12.68 40.80 -3.52
N SER A 798 -11.68 40.33 -2.78
CA SER A 798 -11.59 40.53 -1.32
C SER A 798 -11.31 41.98 -0.93
N ARG A 799 -10.63 42.74 -1.80
CA ARG A 799 -10.33 44.17 -1.59
C ARG A 799 -11.55 45.08 -1.76
N ASP A 800 -12.57 44.64 -2.49
CA ASP A 800 -13.84 45.36 -2.56
C ASP A 800 -14.56 45.25 -1.19
N SER A 801 -14.70 46.39 -0.49
CA SER A 801 -15.30 46.45 0.85
C SER A 801 -16.77 46.04 0.88
N ARG A 802 -17.43 46.02 -0.28
CA ARG A 802 -18.82 45.57 -0.46
C ARG A 802 -18.97 44.05 -0.38
N ASN A 803 -17.88 43.31 -0.50
CA ASN A 803 -17.86 41.86 -0.46
C ASN A 803 -17.54 41.34 0.95
N LEU A 804 -18.20 40.28 1.38
CA LEU A 804 -17.74 39.40 2.46
C LEU A 804 -17.46 38.04 1.83
N ILE A 805 -16.18 37.68 1.72
CA ILE A 805 -15.75 36.40 1.16
C ILE A 805 -15.35 35.47 2.29
N MET A 806 -15.95 34.28 2.34
CA MET A 806 -15.54 33.21 3.24
C MET A 806 -15.21 31.95 2.45
N ILE A 807 -14.04 31.36 2.70
CA ILE A 807 -13.66 30.05 2.18
C ILE A 807 -13.85 29.02 3.28
N VAL A 808 -14.73 28.05 3.06
CA VAL A 808 -15.02 26.96 4.02
C VAL A 808 -14.34 25.69 3.53
N SER A 809 -13.57 25.02 4.38
CA SER A 809 -12.72 23.90 3.98
C SER A 809 -12.73 22.76 4.99
N SER A 810 -12.45 21.55 4.50
CA SER A 810 -12.16 20.37 5.32
C SER A 810 -10.73 20.36 5.87
N LEU A 811 -9.86 21.24 5.38
CA LEU A 811 -8.48 21.39 5.85
C LEU A 811 -8.41 21.93 7.28
N GLN A 812 -7.32 21.58 7.97
CA GLN A 812 -7.01 22.14 9.29
C GLN A 812 -6.62 23.61 9.20
N ARG A 813 -6.80 24.33 10.32
CA ARG A 813 -6.50 25.75 10.49
C ARG A 813 -5.10 26.10 9.99
N GLU A 814 -4.10 25.34 10.40
CA GLU A 814 -2.68 25.63 10.17
C GLU A 814 -2.36 25.60 8.67
N MET A 815 -2.99 24.67 7.95
CA MET A 815 -2.80 24.53 6.51
C MET A 815 -3.48 25.67 5.75
N LEU A 816 -4.72 26.00 6.09
CA LEU A 816 -5.43 27.13 5.48
C LEU A 816 -4.74 28.45 5.73
N GLU A 817 -4.23 28.65 6.95
CA GLU A 817 -3.47 29.84 7.32
C GLU A 817 -2.20 29.96 6.48
N LYS A 818 -1.49 28.85 6.24
CA LYS A 818 -0.33 28.83 5.33
C LYS A 818 -0.69 29.13 3.88
N ILE A 819 -1.80 28.57 3.38
CA ILE A 819 -2.24 28.75 1.98
C ILE A 819 -2.69 30.19 1.73
N PHE A 820 -3.45 30.77 2.66
CA PHE A 820 -4.06 32.10 2.54
C PHE A 820 -3.31 33.19 3.32
N ALA A 821 -2.06 32.95 3.69
CA ALA A 821 -1.24 33.91 4.45
C ALA A 821 -1.13 35.28 3.77
N ALA A 822 -1.07 35.30 2.43
CA ALA A 822 -0.98 36.53 1.65
C ALA A 822 -2.34 37.25 1.43
N TYR A 823 -3.45 36.66 1.88
CA TYR A 823 -4.82 37.16 1.60
C TYR A 823 -5.62 37.36 2.91
N PRO A 824 -5.26 38.36 3.74
CA PRO A 824 -5.88 38.59 5.06
C PRO A 824 -7.35 39.06 4.98
N GLU A 825 -7.77 39.61 3.85
CA GLU A 825 -9.14 40.12 3.62
C GLU A 825 -10.15 39.01 3.24
N ILE A 826 -9.72 37.75 3.17
CA ILE A 826 -10.59 36.60 2.96
C ILE A 826 -10.89 35.94 4.30
N GLY A 827 -12.15 35.70 4.64
CA GLY A 827 -12.50 34.91 5.83
C GLY A 827 -12.31 33.41 5.59
N LEU A 828 -11.97 32.66 6.63
CA LEU A 828 -11.66 31.24 6.53
C LEU A 828 -12.50 30.42 7.52
N GLY A 829 -13.06 29.31 7.07
CA GLY A 829 -13.65 28.26 7.88
C GLY A 829 -12.85 26.97 7.73
N ALA A 830 -12.34 26.42 8.83
CA ALA A 830 -11.54 25.21 8.83
C ALA A 830 -12.31 24.01 9.40
N SER A 831 -11.81 22.81 9.08
CA SER A 831 -12.28 21.54 9.62
C SER A 831 -13.81 21.38 9.53
N ASN A 832 -14.37 21.65 8.35
CA ASN A 832 -15.80 21.55 8.04
C ASN A 832 -16.71 22.41 8.94
N GLY A 833 -16.20 23.56 9.40
CA GLY A 833 -16.95 24.49 10.24
C GLY A 833 -16.75 24.27 11.74
N HIS A 834 -15.65 23.64 12.16
CA HIS A 834 -15.27 23.57 13.57
C HIS A 834 -14.67 24.88 14.06
N SER A 835 -13.89 25.55 13.21
CA SER A 835 -13.30 26.85 13.53
C SER A 835 -13.40 27.79 12.35
N PHE A 836 -13.36 29.08 12.63
CA PHE A 836 -13.44 30.12 11.62
C PHE A 836 -12.65 31.36 12.00
N SER A 837 -12.40 32.21 11.02
CA SER A 837 -11.69 33.47 11.17
C SER A 837 -12.27 34.50 10.22
N TRP A 838 -12.55 35.69 10.74
CA TRP A 838 -13.04 36.82 9.94
C TRP A 838 -11.93 37.44 9.08
N PRO A 839 -12.29 38.11 7.97
CA PRO A 839 -11.42 39.08 7.30
C PRO A 839 -10.84 40.09 8.30
N GLU A 840 -9.60 40.52 8.09
CA GLU A 840 -8.91 41.45 9.00
C GLU A 840 -9.73 42.70 9.29
N ARG A 841 -10.33 43.31 8.26
CA ARG A 841 -11.15 44.53 8.39
C ARG A 841 -12.39 44.39 9.29
N LEU A 842 -12.85 43.17 9.57
CA LEU A 842 -14.10 42.91 10.32
C LEU A 842 -13.83 42.47 11.77
N LYS A 843 -12.57 42.43 12.19
CA LYS A 843 -12.20 42.14 13.58
C LYS A 843 -12.52 43.35 14.45
N VAL A 844 -13.26 43.13 15.54
CA VAL A 844 -13.51 44.18 16.53
C VAL A 844 -12.21 44.40 17.29
N SER A 845 -11.64 45.61 17.23
CA SER A 845 -10.56 46.01 18.11
C SER A 845 -11.10 46.04 19.55
N SER A 846 -10.74 45.05 20.35
CA SER A 846 -10.65 45.29 21.79
C SER A 846 -9.70 46.47 21.96
N SER A 847 -10.17 47.54 22.60
CA SER A 847 -9.50 48.81 22.82
C SER A 847 -8.27 48.68 23.72
N ASP A 848 -7.23 47.99 23.25
CA ASP A 848 -5.90 47.98 23.83
C ASP A 848 -4.94 48.61 22.83
N GLU A 849 -4.31 49.72 23.23
CA GLU A 849 -3.28 50.47 22.49
C GLU A 849 -2.03 49.64 22.11
N PHE A 850 -2.05 48.33 22.35
CA PHE A 850 -1.06 47.35 21.91
C PHE A 850 -1.34 46.74 20.52
N SER A 851 -2.44 47.09 19.84
CA SER A 851 -2.80 46.52 18.53
C SER A 851 -1.94 47.06 17.37
N GLU A 852 -1.49 48.31 17.41
CA GLU A 852 -0.65 48.88 16.33
C GLU A 852 0.79 48.35 16.33
N PHE A 853 1.30 47.88 17.47
CA PHE A 853 2.66 47.32 17.56
C PHE A 853 2.75 45.84 17.09
N LYS A 854 1.62 45.14 16.93
CA LYS A 854 1.56 43.72 16.51
C LYS A 854 1.58 43.52 14.99
N ILE A 855 1.25 44.53 14.21
CA ILE A 855 1.18 44.47 12.73
C ILE A 855 2.59 44.41 12.10
N ALA A 856 3.63 44.86 12.82
CA ALA A 856 5.01 44.90 12.32
C ALA A 856 5.82 43.60 12.49
N TYR A 857 5.32 42.60 13.22
CA TYR A 857 6.02 41.35 13.53
C TYR A 857 5.13 40.10 13.37
N GLY A 858 4.51 39.91 12.20
CA GLY A 858 4.14 38.59 11.64
C GLY A 858 3.43 37.57 12.55
N GLU A 859 2.50 37.96 13.43
CA GLU A 859 1.71 36.98 14.22
C GLU A 859 0.33 36.66 13.62
N GLN A 860 -0.08 35.42 13.89
CA GLN A 860 -1.11 34.58 13.28
C GLN A 860 -2.53 35.18 13.19
N ARG A 861 -3.27 34.73 12.17
CA ARG A 861 -4.70 34.99 11.99
C ARG A 861 -5.47 34.61 13.28
N GLN A 862 -6.44 35.43 13.71
CA GLN A 862 -7.26 35.12 14.90
C GLN A 862 -8.38 34.14 14.55
N TRP A 863 -8.47 33.03 15.29
CA TRP A 863 -9.47 31.97 15.06
C TRP A 863 -10.42 31.82 16.24
N GLU A 864 -11.69 31.65 15.91
CA GLU A 864 -12.77 31.27 16.83
C GLU A 864 -13.12 29.79 16.63
N VAL A 865 -13.49 29.09 17.70
CA VAL A 865 -13.75 27.64 17.70
C VAL A 865 -15.14 27.36 18.25
N PHE A 866 -15.90 26.52 17.57
CA PHE A 866 -17.15 25.98 18.09
C PHE A 866 -16.87 24.82 19.03
N ASP A 867 -17.30 24.96 20.29
CA ASP A 867 -17.34 23.88 21.26
C ASP A 867 -18.63 23.07 21.09
N TYR A 868 -18.48 21.77 20.87
CA TYR A 868 -19.58 20.83 20.69
C TYR A 868 -19.84 19.97 21.94
N GLY A 869 -19.08 20.16 23.03
CA GLY A 869 -19.23 19.43 24.28
C GLY A 869 -18.93 17.92 24.17
N VAL A 870 -18.10 17.52 23.19
CA VAL A 870 -17.70 16.13 23.00
C VAL A 870 -16.45 15.83 23.84
N ASP A 871 -16.55 14.80 24.69
CA ASP A 871 -15.39 14.23 25.36
C ASP A 871 -14.58 13.38 24.38
N TRP A 872 -13.56 13.99 23.79
CA TRP A 872 -12.73 13.33 22.79
C TRP A 872 -11.85 12.22 23.37
N ASP A 873 -11.47 12.30 24.63
CA ASP A 873 -10.63 11.27 25.26
C ASP A 873 -11.44 9.97 25.37
N ALA A 874 -12.71 10.06 25.79
CA ALA A 874 -13.62 8.91 25.85
C ALA A 874 -13.96 8.33 24.46
N VAL A 875 -14.19 9.20 23.46
CA VAL A 875 -14.43 8.76 22.08
C VAL A 875 -13.20 8.08 21.49
N GLN A 876 -12.01 8.65 21.69
CA GLN A 876 -10.75 8.10 21.20
C GLN A 876 -10.44 6.72 21.81
N ALA A 877 -10.70 6.52 23.11
CA ALA A 877 -10.51 5.24 23.76
C ALA A 877 -11.30 4.09 23.12
N VAL A 878 -12.45 4.38 22.50
CA VAL A 878 -13.28 3.38 21.79
C VAL A 878 -12.97 3.32 20.29
N ALA A 879 -12.81 4.47 19.63
CA ALA A 879 -12.66 4.54 18.18
C ALA A 879 -11.26 4.14 17.70
N LEU A 880 -10.19 4.50 18.43
CA LEU A 880 -8.82 4.26 17.97
C LEU A 880 -8.49 2.77 17.84
N PRO A 881 -8.81 1.88 18.80
CA PRO A 881 -8.54 0.45 18.63
C PRO A 881 -9.17 -0.15 17.37
N ILE A 882 -10.40 0.27 17.03
CA ILE A 882 -11.10 -0.16 15.82
C ILE A 882 -10.36 0.40 14.59
N MET A 883 -10.18 1.72 14.50
CA MET A 883 -9.58 2.37 13.33
C MET A 883 -8.13 1.95 13.11
N GLU A 884 -7.35 1.71 14.17
CA GLU A 884 -5.97 1.23 14.11
C GLU A 884 -5.90 -0.18 13.55
N ARG A 885 -6.81 -1.08 13.94
CA ARG A 885 -6.90 -2.42 13.36
C ARG A 885 -7.15 -2.35 11.85
N TYR A 886 -8.09 -1.53 11.40
CA TYR A 886 -8.31 -1.34 9.95
C TYR A 886 -7.13 -0.65 9.25
N THR A 887 -6.45 0.28 9.93
CA THR A 887 -5.22 0.91 9.43
C THR A 887 -4.14 -0.13 9.20
N TRP A 888 -3.99 -1.05 10.14
CA TRP A 888 -3.09 -2.18 10.06
C TRP A 888 -3.43 -3.09 8.87
N HIS A 889 -4.68 -3.49 8.68
CA HIS A 889 -5.04 -4.39 7.57
C HIS A 889 -5.05 -3.72 6.18
N THR A 890 -4.95 -2.40 6.08
CA THR A 890 -5.13 -1.66 4.83
C THR A 890 -3.89 -0.84 4.49
N ASN A 891 -2.93 -1.43 3.76
CA ASN A 891 -1.70 -0.70 3.45
C ASN A 891 -1.96 0.58 2.65
N GLY A 892 -1.22 1.63 2.97
CA GLY A 892 -1.42 2.97 2.43
C GLY A 892 -2.53 3.74 3.13
N SER A 893 -3.34 3.14 4.00
CA SER A 893 -4.25 3.92 4.83
C SER A 893 -3.47 4.67 5.92
N ASN A 894 -4.03 5.77 6.40
CA ASN A 894 -3.45 6.51 7.52
C ASN A 894 -4.55 6.97 8.48
N LEU A 895 -4.21 6.97 9.76
CA LEU A 895 -5.02 7.52 10.82
C LEU A 895 -4.45 8.90 11.21
N SER A 896 -5.32 9.89 11.32
CA SER A 896 -4.97 11.26 11.70
C SER A 896 -5.92 11.75 12.79
N LEU A 897 -5.35 12.17 13.92
CA LEU A 897 -6.08 12.88 14.96
C LEU A 897 -6.28 14.34 14.55
N ARG A 898 -7.47 14.88 14.79
CA ARG A 898 -7.85 16.28 14.52
C ARG A 898 -8.38 16.90 15.81
N SER A 899 -8.39 18.24 15.88
CA SER A 899 -8.89 18.96 17.05
C SER A 899 -10.36 18.67 17.39
N ALA A 900 -11.17 18.35 16.38
CA ALA A 900 -12.55 17.92 16.54
C ALA A 900 -12.89 16.75 15.61
N GLY A 901 -12.04 15.72 15.62
CA GLY A 901 -12.33 14.52 14.87
C GLY A 901 -11.22 13.48 14.86
N ILE A 902 -11.57 12.29 14.40
CA ILE A 902 -10.63 11.22 14.08
C ILE A 902 -10.84 10.89 12.60
N GLU A 903 -9.79 10.98 11.79
CA GLU A 903 -9.84 10.68 10.36
C GLU A 903 -9.05 9.43 10.04
N TRP A 904 -9.65 8.53 9.28
CA TRP A 904 -8.98 7.43 8.63
C TRP A 904 -9.05 7.59 7.12
N SER A 905 -7.91 7.84 6.50
CA SER A 905 -7.77 8.10 5.08
C SER A 905 -7.31 6.83 4.35
N TYR A 906 -8.00 6.46 3.27
CA TYR A 906 -7.65 5.33 2.41
C TYR A 906 -7.42 5.74 0.94
N TYR A 907 -7.20 7.04 0.67
CA TYR A 907 -6.80 7.53 -0.67
C TYR A 907 -5.57 6.83 -1.24
N SER A 908 -4.70 6.39 -0.34
CA SER A 908 -3.41 5.79 -0.66
C SER A 908 -3.46 4.26 -0.68
N THR A 909 -4.64 3.63 -0.58
CA THR A 909 -4.79 2.16 -0.64
C THR A 909 -5.18 1.69 -2.04
N ASP A 910 -5.30 0.38 -2.25
CA ASP A 910 -6.10 -0.14 -3.37
C ASP A 910 -7.54 0.41 -3.26
N PRO A 911 -8.14 0.96 -4.33
CA PRO A 911 -9.45 1.64 -4.25
C PRO A 911 -10.60 0.72 -3.86
N GLU A 912 -10.60 -0.53 -4.34
CA GLU A 912 -11.66 -1.49 -4.04
C GLU A 912 -11.51 -1.99 -2.60
N TRP A 913 -10.30 -2.38 -2.22
CA TRP A 913 -9.98 -2.83 -0.87
C TRP A 913 -10.22 -1.76 0.17
N GLY A 914 -9.73 -0.53 -0.06
CA GLY A 914 -9.93 0.59 0.84
C GLY A 914 -11.40 0.94 1.02
N THR A 915 -12.17 0.96 -0.07
CA THR A 915 -13.62 1.20 0.00
C THR A 915 -14.35 0.09 0.72
N PHE A 916 -13.94 -1.17 0.51
CA PHE A 916 -14.50 -2.31 1.22
C PHE A 916 -14.23 -2.22 2.72
N GLN A 917 -12.99 -1.94 3.12
CA GLN A 917 -12.58 -1.78 4.51
C GLN A 917 -13.29 -0.58 5.18
N ALA A 918 -13.38 0.55 4.48
CA ALA A 918 -14.09 1.74 4.95
C ALA A 918 -15.54 1.45 5.31
N LYS A 919 -16.28 0.74 4.46
CA LYS A 919 -17.69 0.38 4.70
C LYS A 919 -17.85 -0.47 5.95
N LYS A 920 -16.93 -1.42 6.18
CA LYS A 920 -17.00 -2.31 7.35
C LYS A 920 -16.65 -1.59 8.63
N MET A 921 -15.57 -0.84 8.62
CA MET A 921 -15.16 -0.01 9.74
C MET A 921 -16.25 0.99 10.13
N ALA A 922 -16.93 1.60 9.15
CA ALA A 922 -18.01 2.55 9.41
C ALA A 922 -19.15 1.92 10.23
N VAL A 923 -19.63 0.74 9.85
CA VAL A 923 -20.68 0.01 10.59
C VAL A 923 -20.23 -0.31 12.02
N GLU A 924 -18.99 -0.76 12.19
CA GLU A 924 -18.46 -1.11 13.50
C GLU A 924 -18.30 0.12 14.41
N LEU A 925 -17.79 1.23 13.87
CA LEU A 925 -17.71 2.50 14.58
C LEU A 925 -19.09 3.06 14.94
N GLU A 926 -20.08 2.95 14.04
CA GLU A 926 -21.46 3.40 14.32
C GLU A 926 -22.08 2.66 15.49
N ILE A 927 -21.86 1.35 15.58
CA ILE A 927 -22.33 0.51 16.70
C ILE A 927 -21.59 0.91 18.00
N ALA A 928 -20.25 0.95 17.95
CA ALA A 928 -19.41 1.20 19.12
C ALA A 928 -19.57 2.62 19.69
N LEU A 929 -19.85 3.61 18.83
CA LEU A 929 -19.97 5.02 19.20
C LEU A 929 -21.42 5.49 19.40
N SER A 930 -22.39 4.57 19.40
CA SER A 930 -23.82 4.89 19.49
C SER A 930 -24.22 5.69 20.74
N SER A 931 -23.47 5.57 21.84
CA SER A 931 -23.69 6.28 23.10
C SER A 931 -23.08 7.68 23.17
N TYR A 932 -22.28 8.09 22.18
CA TYR A 932 -21.56 9.38 22.16
C TYR A 932 -22.24 10.39 21.21
N ASP A 933 -22.08 11.70 21.46
CA ASP A 933 -22.59 12.78 20.59
C ASP A 933 -21.71 13.00 19.34
N VAL A 934 -21.30 11.90 18.70
CA VAL A 934 -20.51 11.86 17.48
C VAL A 934 -21.27 11.14 16.38
N LYS A 935 -20.81 11.31 15.14
CA LYS A 935 -21.32 10.61 13.96
C LYS A 935 -20.14 10.16 13.10
N VAL A 936 -20.33 9.04 12.41
CA VAL A 936 -19.36 8.51 11.46
C VAL A 936 -19.75 9.02 10.07
N HIS A 937 -18.83 9.74 9.43
CA HIS A 937 -18.97 10.22 8.07
C HIS A 937 -18.18 9.32 7.13
N HIS A 938 -18.91 8.69 6.20
CA HIS A 938 -18.30 7.92 5.12
C HIS A 938 -18.14 8.80 3.87
N ASN A 939 -16.94 9.36 3.69
CA ASN A 939 -16.60 10.17 2.52
C ASN A 939 -15.82 9.33 1.48
N ARG A 940 -15.74 9.82 0.25
CA ARG A 940 -15.01 9.11 -0.82
C ARG A 940 -13.50 9.15 -0.55
N GLY A 941 -12.92 8.06 -0.07
CA GLY A 941 -11.49 7.95 0.24
C GLY A 941 -11.13 8.17 1.71
N MET A 942 -12.10 8.43 2.59
CA MET A 942 -11.86 8.59 4.03
C MET A 942 -13.09 8.25 4.88
N ILE A 943 -12.86 7.84 6.13
CA ILE A 943 -13.86 7.78 7.20
C ILE A 943 -13.50 8.83 8.24
N GLU A 944 -14.47 9.62 8.70
CA GLU A 944 -14.26 10.61 9.75
C GLU A 944 -15.25 10.40 10.90
N VAL A 945 -14.76 10.36 12.13
CA VAL A 945 -15.59 10.49 13.34
C VAL A 945 -15.56 11.96 13.75
N VAL A 946 -16.72 12.60 13.77
CA VAL A 946 -16.86 14.04 14.07
C VAL A 946 -18.04 14.29 15.00
N PRO A 947 -18.14 15.45 15.68
CA PRO A 947 -19.30 15.79 16.50
C PRO A 947 -20.58 15.73 15.68
N ARG A 948 -21.67 15.22 16.27
CA ARG A 948 -22.94 15.03 15.56
C ARG A 948 -23.47 16.34 14.96
N ARG A 949 -23.24 17.44 15.67
CA ARG A 949 -23.66 18.81 15.28
C ARG A 949 -22.69 19.54 14.35
N LEU A 950 -21.48 19.02 14.10
CA LEU A 950 -20.51 19.64 13.20
C LEU A 950 -21.04 19.67 11.75
N ASN A 951 -21.04 20.87 11.15
CA ASN A 951 -21.36 21.07 9.73
C ASN A 951 -20.89 22.44 9.22
N LYS A 952 -20.57 22.52 7.91
CA LYS A 952 -20.12 23.76 7.23
C LYS A 952 -21.17 24.89 7.28
N GLY A 953 -22.45 24.54 7.42
CA GLY A 953 -23.56 25.48 7.49
C GLY A 953 -23.50 26.45 8.67
N LEU A 954 -22.80 26.10 9.75
CA LEU A 954 -22.58 26.99 10.88
C LEU A 954 -21.79 28.25 10.47
N VAL A 955 -20.74 28.08 9.66
CA VAL A 955 -19.95 29.20 9.13
C VAL A 955 -20.78 30.05 8.17
N ALA A 956 -21.60 29.42 7.33
CA ALA A 956 -22.52 30.13 6.44
C ALA A 956 -23.55 30.97 7.23
N SER A 957 -24.16 30.38 8.26
CA SER A 957 -25.12 31.06 9.14
C SER A 957 -24.50 32.25 9.87
N LEU A 958 -23.26 32.08 10.37
CA LEU A 958 -22.51 33.17 10.99
C LEU A 958 -22.20 34.29 10.01
N ALA A 959 -21.71 33.97 8.81
CA ALA A 959 -21.36 34.97 7.80
C ALA A 959 -22.59 35.80 7.38
N LEU A 960 -23.73 35.16 7.17
CA LEU A 960 -25.00 35.83 6.83
C LEU A 960 -25.51 36.70 7.99
N SER A 961 -25.46 36.18 9.23
CA SER A 961 -25.88 36.94 10.43
C SER A 961 -24.98 38.15 10.67
N LYS A 962 -23.66 37.99 10.47
CA LYS A 962 -22.69 39.07 10.58
C LYS A 962 -22.93 40.12 9.50
N ALA A 963 -23.14 39.71 8.25
CA ALA A 963 -23.47 40.64 7.15
C ALA A 963 -24.76 41.44 7.43
N LYS A 964 -25.79 40.82 8.03
CA LYS A 964 -27.05 41.50 8.43
C LYS A 964 -26.83 42.53 9.55
N GLY A 965 -25.90 42.26 10.47
CA GLY A 965 -25.61 43.10 11.64
C GLY A 965 -24.53 44.17 11.44
N MET A 966 -23.83 44.20 10.31
CA MET A 966 -22.75 45.14 10.06
C MET A 966 -23.22 46.49 9.50
N LYS A 967 -22.61 47.58 9.98
CA LYS A 967 -22.54 48.87 9.27
C LYS A 967 -21.45 48.77 8.20
N LEU A 968 -21.72 48.05 7.10
CA LEU A 968 -20.76 47.90 6.00
C LEU A 968 -20.52 49.22 5.21
N PHE A 969 -21.22 50.33 5.54
CA PHE A 969 -21.25 51.55 4.72
C PHE A 969 -21.23 52.86 5.54
N ASP A 970 -20.70 53.92 4.93
CA ASP A 970 -21.00 55.31 5.29
C ASP A 970 -22.48 55.59 4.94
N GLY A 971 -23.33 55.61 5.96
CA GLY A 971 -24.78 55.78 5.83
C GLY A 971 -25.55 54.79 6.71
N ASP A 972 -26.34 55.30 7.64
CA ASP A 972 -26.99 54.56 8.72
C ASP A 972 -28.05 53.57 8.20
N VAL A 973 -27.66 52.29 8.03
CA VAL A 973 -28.57 51.18 7.69
C VAL A 973 -28.15 49.90 8.43
N SER A 974 -28.17 49.92 9.77
CA SER A 974 -27.99 48.69 10.57
C SER A 974 -29.25 47.82 10.47
N GLY A 975 -29.10 46.54 10.08
CA GLY A 975 -30.18 45.54 10.16
C GLY A 975 -30.77 45.03 8.82
N ARG A 976 -30.26 45.46 7.66
CA ARG A 976 -30.69 44.93 6.34
C ARG A 976 -29.90 43.68 5.95
N SER A 977 -30.60 42.71 5.34
CA SER A 977 -30.01 41.49 4.77
C SER A 977 -29.09 41.81 3.56
N PRO A 978 -28.13 40.94 3.22
CA PRO A 978 -27.28 41.13 2.04
C PRO A 978 -28.11 41.13 0.74
N GLU A 979 -27.73 41.97 -0.22
CA GLU A 979 -28.44 42.16 -1.49
C GLU A 979 -28.04 41.10 -2.54
N PHE A 980 -26.86 40.50 -2.38
CA PHE A 980 -26.34 39.42 -3.21
C PHE A 980 -25.70 38.34 -2.35
N VAL A 981 -26.02 37.07 -2.64
CA VAL A 981 -25.38 35.92 -1.98
C VAL A 981 -25.00 34.87 -3.03
N LEU A 982 -23.73 34.47 -3.04
CA LEU A 982 -23.23 33.36 -3.85
C LEU A 982 -22.67 32.27 -2.92
N VAL A 983 -23.22 31.07 -2.95
CA VAL A 983 -22.73 29.90 -2.20
C VAL A 983 -22.38 28.79 -3.16
N VAL A 984 -21.15 28.29 -3.10
CA VAL A 984 -20.64 27.27 -4.03
C VAL A 984 -20.03 26.08 -3.27
N GLY A 985 -20.36 24.85 -3.69
CA GLY A 985 -19.80 23.61 -3.13
C GLY A 985 -19.81 22.41 -4.08
N ASP A 986 -19.04 21.36 -3.80
CA ASP A 986 -18.80 20.23 -4.70
C ASP A 986 -19.20 18.86 -4.13
N ASP A 987 -19.30 18.70 -2.80
CA ASP A 987 -19.60 17.42 -2.17
C ASP A 987 -20.79 17.48 -1.18
N ALA A 988 -21.12 16.36 -0.55
CA ALA A 988 -22.29 16.25 0.33
C ALA A 988 -22.15 17.07 1.62
N SER A 989 -20.92 17.42 2.03
CA SER A 989 -20.68 18.23 3.22
C SER A 989 -21.13 19.69 3.05
N ASP A 990 -21.18 20.17 1.80
CA ASP A 990 -21.59 21.53 1.45
C ASP A 990 -23.09 21.76 1.47
N GLU A 991 -23.89 20.68 1.47
CA GLU A 991 -25.36 20.74 1.51
C GLU A 991 -25.89 21.52 2.71
N HIS A 992 -25.16 21.49 3.82
CA HIS A 992 -25.46 22.26 5.01
C HIS A 992 -25.30 23.78 4.81
N MET A 993 -24.40 24.23 3.93
CA MET A 993 -24.27 25.65 3.58
C MET A 993 -25.50 26.14 2.81
N PHE A 994 -25.97 25.36 1.83
CA PHE A 994 -27.18 25.68 1.07
C PHE A 994 -28.42 25.70 1.98
N ARG A 995 -28.59 24.68 2.83
CA ARG A 995 -29.71 24.64 3.79
C ARG A 995 -29.67 25.79 4.79
N SER A 996 -28.50 26.19 5.27
CA SER A 996 -28.36 27.31 6.20
C SER A 996 -28.80 28.63 5.57
N LEU A 997 -28.49 28.83 4.28
CA LEU A 997 -28.97 29.98 3.53
C LEU A 997 -30.49 30.01 3.41
N TYR A 998 -31.12 28.88 3.04
CA TYR A 998 -32.59 28.81 2.94
C TYR A 998 -33.28 29.00 4.29
N ASN A 999 -32.72 28.44 5.38
CA ASN A 999 -33.24 28.67 6.73
C ASN A 999 -33.14 30.15 7.12
N PHE A 1000 -32.03 30.81 6.80
CA PHE A 1000 -31.86 32.24 7.03
C PHE A 1000 -32.84 33.11 6.23
N MET A 1001 -33.19 32.68 5.01
CA MET A 1001 -34.23 33.33 4.21
C MET A 1001 -35.62 33.14 4.85
N GLY A 1002 -35.94 31.94 5.33
CA GLY A 1002 -37.24 31.63 5.94
C GLY A 1002 -37.47 32.31 7.30
N THR A 1003 -36.43 32.53 8.11
CA THR A 1003 -36.55 33.25 9.39
C THR A 1003 -36.62 34.77 9.25
N ALA A 1004 -36.34 35.30 8.06
CA ALA A 1004 -36.48 36.74 7.77
C ALA A 1004 -37.93 37.15 7.43
N GLU A 1005 -38.86 36.20 7.32
CA GLU A 1005 -40.27 36.42 6.93
C GLU A 1005 -41.27 36.41 8.11
N GLU A 1006 -40.83 36.29 9.37
CA GLU A 1006 -41.77 36.36 10.52
C GLU A 1006 -42.31 37.80 10.75
N PRO A 1007 -43.63 37.98 10.88
CA PRO A 1007 -44.27 39.29 10.89
C PRO A 1007 -44.40 39.83 12.31
N ASP A 1008 -43.37 40.53 12.82
CA ASP A 1008 -43.52 41.33 14.03
C ASP A 1008 -43.06 42.79 13.83
N ALA A 1009 -44.07 43.67 13.89
CA ALA A 1009 -44.07 45.11 14.17
C ALA A 1009 -43.33 46.07 13.21
N GLU A 1010 -44.11 46.68 12.30
CA GLU A 1010 -44.04 48.10 11.88
C GLU A 1010 -42.64 48.73 11.67
N LEU A 1011 -41.74 48.04 10.97
CA LEU A 1011 -40.57 48.66 10.33
C LEU A 1011 -40.71 48.55 8.81
N ASP A 1012 -41.07 49.69 8.21
CA ASP A 1012 -41.27 49.91 6.78
C ASP A 1012 -40.00 49.55 5.98
N GLY A 1013 -40.09 48.56 5.07
CA GLY A 1013 -39.16 48.42 3.93
C GLY A 1013 -38.12 47.27 3.91
N GLN A 1014 -38.35 46.09 4.49
CA GLN A 1014 -37.50 44.91 4.18
C GLN A 1014 -37.97 44.22 2.89
N GLU A 1015 -37.29 44.48 1.77
CA GLU A 1015 -37.43 43.66 0.54
C GLU A 1015 -36.79 42.27 0.75
N PRO A 1016 -37.38 41.18 0.20
CA PRO A 1016 -36.79 39.84 0.25
C PRO A 1016 -35.45 39.78 -0.51
N MET A 1017 -34.51 38.93 -0.06
CA MET A 1017 -33.22 38.74 -0.74
C MET A 1017 -33.44 38.28 -2.18
N SER A 1018 -33.20 39.16 -3.17
CA SER A 1018 -33.58 38.94 -4.57
C SER A 1018 -32.48 38.32 -5.43
N ASN A 1019 -31.19 38.45 -5.05
CA ASN A 1019 -30.06 37.94 -5.84
C ASN A 1019 -29.29 36.82 -5.12
N VAL A 1020 -29.92 35.65 -4.97
CA VAL A 1020 -29.35 34.49 -4.28
C VAL A 1020 -28.99 33.38 -5.27
N TYR A 1021 -27.73 32.94 -5.24
CA TYR A 1021 -27.19 31.89 -6.10
C TYR A 1021 -26.59 30.76 -5.25
N THR A 1022 -27.20 29.57 -5.30
CA THR A 1022 -26.64 28.34 -4.76
C THR A 1022 -26.16 27.45 -5.91
N VAL A 1023 -24.86 27.14 -5.93
CA VAL A 1023 -24.20 26.52 -7.08
C VAL A 1023 -23.45 25.26 -6.65
N SER A 1024 -23.70 24.14 -7.34
CA SER A 1024 -22.88 22.95 -7.22
C SER A 1024 -21.80 22.88 -8.31
N VAL A 1025 -20.58 22.47 -7.97
CA VAL A 1025 -19.56 22.11 -8.96
C VAL A 1025 -19.77 20.65 -9.38
N GLY A 1026 -19.98 20.44 -10.68
CA GLY A 1026 -20.43 19.16 -11.24
C GLY A 1026 -21.95 18.97 -11.12
N MET A 1027 -22.49 18.16 -12.04
CA MET A 1027 -23.92 17.81 -12.07
C MET A 1027 -24.19 16.66 -11.09
N ARG A 1028 -24.97 16.90 -10.04
CA ARG A 1028 -25.24 15.92 -8.96
C ARG A 1028 -26.54 16.23 -8.20
N PRO A 1029 -27.14 15.26 -7.49
CA PRO A 1029 -28.20 15.55 -6.53
C PRO A 1029 -27.70 16.52 -5.46
N SER A 1030 -28.33 17.70 -5.35
CA SER A 1030 -27.92 18.77 -4.43
C SER A 1030 -29.10 19.68 -4.08
N ASN A 1031 -29.06 20.34 -2.92
CA ASN A 1031 -29.97 21.44 -2.58
C ASN A 1031 -29.61 22.76 -3.30
N ALA A 1032 -28.50 22.79 -4.04
CA ALA A 1032 -28.17 23.90 -4.93
C ALA A 1032 -29.17 24.01 -6.08
N THR A 1033 -29.53 25.24 -6.45
CA THR A 1033 -30.48 25.52 -7.54
C THR A 1033 -29.80 25.52 -8.92
N ARG A 1034 -28.49 25.75 -8.96
CA ARG A 1034 -27.69 25.86 -10.19
C ARG A 1034 -26.43 24.99 -10.11
N TYR A 1035 -25.79 24.75 -11.25
CA TYR A 1035 -24.49 24.07 -11.30
C TYR A 1035 -23.53 24.68 -12.33
N VAL A 1036 -22.24 24.41 -12.14
CA VAL A 1036 -21.17 24.58 -13.15
C VAL A 1036 -20.52 23.22 -13.41
N ASN A 1037 -19.89 22.99 -14.56
CA ASN A 1037 -19.44 21.64 -14.90
C ASN A 1037 -18.13 21.25 -14.23
N SER A 1038 -17.25 22.21 -13.98
CA SER A 1038 -15.88 21.96 -13.53
C SER A 1038 -15.31 23.09 -12.68
N VAL A 1039 -14.15 22.82 -12.07
CA VAL A 1039 -13.34 23.87 -11.40
C VAL A 1039 -12.85 24.92 -12.39
N ASP A 1040 -12.67 24.56 -13.67
CA ASP A 1040 -12.27 25.53 -14.70
C ASP A 1040 -13.39 26.54 -14.98
N ASP A 1041 -14.64 26.09 -14.98
CA ASP A 1041 -15.81 27.00 -15.09
C ASP A 1041 -15.89 27.94 -13.88
N MET A 1042 -15.51 27.47 -12.68
CA MET A 1042 -15.40 28.30 -11.49
C MET A 1042 -14.30 29.35 -11.59
N GLU A 1043 -13.14 28.99 -12.14
CA GLU A 1043 -12.04 29.92 -12.41
C GLU A 1043 -12.53 31.07 -13.32
N VAL A 1044 -13.23 30.74 -14.40
CA VAL A 1044 -13.81 31.72 -15.35
C VAL A 1044 -14.84 32.63 -14.67
N LEU A 1045 -15.71 32.09 -13.81
CA LEU A 1045 -16.70 32.89 -13.08
C LEU A 1045 -16.03 33.89 -12.14
N LEU A 1046 -15.07 33.44 -11.32
CA LEU A 1046 -14.37 34.31 -10.37
C LEU A 1046 -13.58 35.41 -11.08
N GLU A 1047 -12.92 35.08 -12.20
CA GLU A 1047 -12.21 36.06 -13.02
C GLU A 1047 -13.15 37.12 -13.62
N ALA A 1048 -14.36 36.73 -14.05
CA ALA A 1048 -15.35 37.66 -14.55
C ALA A 1048 -15.85 38.62 -13.44
N LEU A 1049 -16.14 38.10 -12.24
CA LEU A 1049 -16.53 38.93 -11.10
C LEU A 1049 -15.40 39.87 -10.66
N ALA A 1050 -14.16 39.39 -10.67
CA ALA A 1050 -12.98 40.18 -10.31
C ALA A 1050 -12.78 41.37 -11.27
N ARG A 1051 -13.03 41.18 -12.58
CA ARG A 1051 -12.98 42.28 -13.56
C ARG A 1051 -13.98 43.39 -13.25
N GLU A 1052 -15.22 43.04 -12.90
CA GLU A 1052 -16.23 44.04 -12.49
C GLU A 1052 -15.89 44.69 -11.15
N ALA A 1053 -15.30 43.95 -10.21
CA ALA A 1053 -14.85 44.49 -8.93
C ALA A 1053 -13.70 45.50 -9.11
N ALA A 1054 -12.75 45.24 -10.02
CA ALA A 1054 -11.64 46.15 -10.32
C ALA A 1054 -12.08 47.41 -11.10
N ALA A 1055 -13.20 47.36 -11.81
CA ALA A 1055 -13.76 48.49 -12.55
C ALA A 1055 -14.52 49.49 -11.67
N ASN A 1056 -14.88 49.09 -10.44
CA ASN A 1056 -15.59 49.89 -9.45
C ASN A 1056 -14.65 50.33 -8.33
#